data_AF-A0A953YWA8-F1
#
_entry.id   AF-A0A953YWA8-F1
#
_cell.length_a   1.000
_cell.length_b   1.000
_cell.length_c   1.000
_cell.angle_alpha   90.00
_cell.angle_beta   90.00
_cell.angle_gamma   90.00
#
_symmetry.space_group_name_H-M   'P 1'
#
loop_
_entity.id
_entity.type
_entity.pdbx_description
1 polymer ?
#
loop_
_entity_poly.entity_id
_entity_poly.type
_entity_poly.pdbx_seq_one_letter_code
_entity_poly.pdbx_strand_id
1 'polypeptide(L)'
;MTTGYNPSTRLTGNFTLETWLRTTHGDLAEFLGTATFATGNYFYLYQQSSGELSLFVDGTGGSLRFDGTVAINDGQWHHVAVVNNGGTVSMYVDGVQDVGATLGGGSGTLPIVLTATDFVVGGSSLATAAASNAWVGDLDDVRVWNVARTGTEIANNMGIEIGQATPEIDVTDPNGDGVADGGTHDIDPVTPSGSSTYTWSIKNVSPTVPLNLTTITATPVSGCTVNITTNPSSTTVAAGGSTNLGIQVTGSAGFGTLQFTISIGNNDANENPYNITVNGSRGMSGTLTVNNGGGGDYTDLGSFFDDLEDFGVAGALTVEVSDNGSGYTSDASYEIGSDTVGSVFSLDEVLGTSTTNTITIRAASGQSPVINGAGALFELNGFAGNCGLILTAVANITFEGFEFSAGGIAAGCDAGILIWQEETAIPGGPVTIRSNQIHDVGSGNGILAVYNFGTGLDGLVIENNMLWDMGLTIGTFAGGAGDLFTGAICLWRPTATCSVRHNSVFATNTFFAGQTGCCYQNLGGGAALGDMSYNVFYNAISNAPCIKINIGTTASPNPAPPTAGDRNVFWYPSGIMSDVFTSLTNWQSSLGIDANSINQNPVFTSSTAPFDLHLQPSSQAIDLAVGSTVATDIDGDARSFGAAPDSGADEYIGGGPSGPTVNISATDPTAAEATPANQTGAYTITFTPTTTGSITLNFTMSGTG
;
A
#
# COMPACT_ATOMS: atom_id res chain seq x y z
N MET A 1 -21.61 -38.68 26.30
CA MET A 1 -21.23 -37.97 27.54
C MET A 1 -19.74 -38.18 27.81
N THR A 2 -18.94 -37.13 27.80
CA THR A 2 -17.55 -37.15 28.30
C THR A 2 -17.58 -37.30 29.83
N THR A 3 -16.81 -38.25 30.37
CA THR A 3 -16.78 -38.56 31.80
C THR A 3 -16.12 -37.41 32.58
N GLY A 4 -16.77 -36.94 33.65
CA GLY A 4 -16.31 -35.82 34.50
C GLY A 4 -17.19 -34.56 34.47
N TYR A 5 -18.25 -34.56 33.66
CA TYR A 5 -19.16 -33.42 33.47
C TYR A 5 -20.42 -33.56 34.34
N ASN A 6 -20.67 -32.63 35.28
CA ASN A 6 -21.93 -32.58 36.04
C ASN A 6 -22.82 -31.43 35.52
N PRO A 7 -23.91 -31.70 34.78
CA PRO A 7 -24.80 -30.69 34.20
C PRO A 7 -25.41 -29.74 35.25
N SER A 8 -25.57 -30.20 36.50
CA SER A 8 -26.21 -29.43 37.58
C SER A 8 -25.46 -28.13 37.93
N THR A 9 -24.15 -28.07 37.70
CA THR A 9 -23.35 -26.86 38.00
C THR A 9 -23.53 -25.73 36.97
N ARG A 10 -24.09 -26.04 35.79
CA ARG A 10 -24.30 -25.08 34.68
C ARG A 10 -25.72 -24.52 34.58
N LEU A 11 -26.63 -24.92 35.47
CA LEU A 11 -27.97 -24.34 35.59
C LEU A 11 -27.98 -23.07 36.46
N THR A 12 -26.81 -22.45 36.65
CA THR A 12 -26.62 -21.21 37.40
C THR A 12 -26.43 -20.06 36.40
N GLY A 13 -27.47 -19.24 36.20
CA GLY A 13 -27.48 -18.17 35.20
C GLY A 13 -28.21 -18.57 33.91
N ASN A 14 -27.74 -18.10 32.76
CA ASN A 14 -28.36 -18.41 31.46
C ASN A 14 -28.13 -19.88 31.09
N PHE A 15 -29.17 -20.56 30.61
CA PHE A 15 -29.07 -21.94 30.16
C PHE A 15 -30.11 -22.27 29.11
N THR A 16 -29.87 -23.36 28.39
CA THR A 16 -30.86 -24.00 27.52
C THR A 16 -30.83 -25.51 27.73
N LEU A 17 -31.99 -26.12 27.94
CA LEU A 17 -32.19 -27.57 27.95
C LEU A 17 -33.07 -27.93 26.76
N GLU A 18 -32.67 -28.90 25.96
CA GLU A 18 -33.47 -29.34 24.82
C GLU A 18 -33.34 -30.85 24.57
N THR A 19 -34.38 -31.47 24.03
CA THR A 19 -34.43 -32.88 23.69
C THR A 19 -35.58 -33.16 22.72
N TRP A 20 -35.44 -34.21 21.93
CA TRP A 20 -36.57 -34.85 21.26
C TRP A 20 -37.24 -35.85 22.20
N LEU A 21 -38.57 -35.87 22.22
CA LEU A 21 -39.35 -36.81 23.01
C LEU A 21 -40.55 -37.34 22.24
N ARG A 22 -41.02 -38.53 22.65
CA ARG A 22 -42.26 -39.13 22.15
C ARG A 22 -42.96 -39.91 23.25
N THR A 23 -44.23 -39.60 23.50
CA THR A 23 -45.02 -40.26 24.55
C THR A 23 -46.52 -40.24 24.25
N THR A 24 -47.25 -41.15 24.88
CA THR A 24 -48.73 -41.16 24.96
C THR A 24 -49.22 -41.16 26.41
N HIS A 25 -48.31 -40.90 27.36
CA HIS A 25 -48.61 -41.03 28.78
C HIS A 25 -49.59 -39.95 29.22
N GLY A 26 -50.59 -40.34 30.01
CA GLY A 26 -51.67 -39.46 30.47
C GLY A 26 -51.52 -38.97 31.91
N ASP A 27 -50.45 -39.38 32.60
CA ASP A 27 -50.12 -38.94 33.95
C ASP A 27 -48.84 -38.10 33.94
N LEU A 28 -48.48 -37.56 35.11
CA LEU A 28 -47.27 -36.78 35.27
C LEU A 28 -46.01 -37.63 35.05
N ALA A 29 -45.11 -37.20 34.17
CA ALA A 29 -43.87 -37.93 33.88
C ALA A 29 -42.65 -36.99 33.74
N GLU A 30 -41.65 -37.18 34.60
CA GLU A 30 -40.37 -36.47 34.60
C GLU A 30 -39.40 -37.10 33.60
N PHE A 31 -38.73 -36.27 32.80
CA PHE A 31 -37.77 -36.75 31.79
C PHE A 31 -36.37 -36.14 31.87
N LEU A 32 -36.22 -34.96 32.48
CA LEU A 32 -34.90 -34.36 32.76
C LEU A 32 -34.94 -33.68 34.12
N GLY A 33 -34.03 -33.99 35.03
CA GLY A 33 -34.05 -33.34 36.33
C GLY A 33 -32.92 -33.67 37.28
N THR A 34 -32.81 -32.91 38.35
CA THR A 34 -31.95 -33.17 39.50
C THR A 34 -32.66 -32.70 40.77
N ALA A 35 -32.49 -33.44 41.87
CA ALA A 35 -33.14 -33.14 43.13
C ALA A 35 -32.29 -33.56 44.33
N THR A 36 -32.35 -32.76 45.39
CA THR A 36 -31.75 -33.08 46.69
C THR A 36 -32.84 -33.06 47.77
N PHE A 37 -33.32 -34.24 48.16
CA PHE A 37 -34.43 -34.37 49.12
C PHE A 37 -34.09 -33.85 50.53
N ALA A 38 -32.82 -33.98 50.95
CA ALA A 38 -32.38 -33.55 52.29
C ALA A 38 -32.42 -32.03 52.49
N THR A 39 -32.37 -31.26 51.40
CA THR A 39 -32.34 -29.79 51.40
C THR A 39 -33.56 -29.15 50.72
N GLY A 40 -34.47 -29.95 50.14
CA GLY A 40 -35.68 -29.45 49.48
C GLY A 40 -35.42 -28.72 48.17
N ASN A 41 -34.31 -29.02 47.48
CA ASN A 41 -33.97 -28.40 46.21
C ASN A 41 -34.38 -29.31 45.05
N TYR A 42 -35.17 -28.80 44.10
CA TYR A 42 -35.68 -29.53 42.95
C TYR A 42 -35.48 -28.72 41.67
N PHE A 43 -35.09 -29.38 40.58
CA PHE A 43 -35.14 -28.84 39.23
C PHE A 43 -35.51 -29.97 38.30
N TYR A 44 -36.68 -29.93 37.69
CA TYR A 44 -37.07 -30.95 36.72
C TYR A 44 -38.02 -30.44 35.65
N LEU A 45 -37.82 -30.99 34.45
CA LEU A 45 -38.72 -30.91 33.31
C LEU A 45 -39.57 -32.17 33.28
N TYR A 46 -40.86 -31.96 33.13
CA TYR A 46 -41.84 -33.02 33.16
C TYR A 46 -43.02 -32.70 32.25
N GLN A 47 -43.71 -33.75 31.81
CA GLN A 47 -45.02 -33.64 31.22
C GLN A 47 -46.08 -33.65 32.33
N GLN A 48 -47.07 -32.77 32.25
CA GLN A 48 -48.24 -32.79 33.12
C GLN A 48 -49.21 -33.91 32.74
N SER A 49 -50.15 -34.24 33.63
CA SER A 49 -51.26 -35.16 33.33
C SER A 49 -52.18 -34.64 32.20
N SER A 50 -52.19 -33.33 31.96
CA SER A 50 -52.89 -32.70 30.85
C SER A 50 -52.11 -32.78 29.52
N GLY A 51 -50.84 -33.19 29.54
CA GLY A 51 -50.04 -33.45 28.36
C GLY A 51 -49.03 -32.38 28.00
N GLU A 52 -49.02 -31.21 28.65
CA GLU A 52 -48.11 -30.10 28.33
C GLU A 52 -46.78 -30.20 29.09
N LEU A 53 -45.76 -29.56 28.53
CA LEU A 53 -44.44 -29.37 29.15
C LEU A 53 -44.54 -28.49 30.41
N SER A 54 -43.78 -28.82 31.44
CA SER A 54 -43.64 -27.99 32.64
C SER A 54 -42.22 -28.04 33.19
N LEU A 55 -41.77 -26.89 33.70
CA LEU A 55 -40.55 -26.73 34.47
C LEU A 55 -40.95 -26.47 35.92
N PHE A 56 -40.43 -27.28 36.82
CA PHE A 56 -40.50 -27.01 38.25
C PHE A 56 -39.10 -26.78 38.81
N VAL A 57 -38.95 -25.69 39.55
CA VAL A 57 -37.72 -25.36 40.27
C VAL A 57 -38.08 -24.97 41.70
N ASP A 58 -37.44 -25.57 42.69
CA ASP A 58 -37.69 -25.28 44.09
C ASP A 58 -36.36 -25.31 44.87
N GLY A 59 -36.25 -24.48 45.90
CA GLY A 59 -35.06 -24.41 46.73
C GLY A 59 -35.08 -23.27 47.75
N THR A 60 -33.90 -22.90 48.26
CA THR A 60 -33.76 -21.93 49.38
C THR A 60 -34.36 -20.54 49.14
N GLY A 61 -34.62 -20.15 47.89
CA GLY A 61 -35.26 -18.89 47.49
C GLY A 61 -36.78 -18.99 47.21
N GLY A 62 -37.36 -20.19 47.31
CA GLY A 62 -38.77 -20.53 47.06
C GLY A 62 -39.02 -21.31 45.76
N SER A 63 -40.28 -21.63 45.48
CA SER A 63 -40.69 -22.52 44.40
C SER A 63 -41.27 -21.77 43.20
N LEU A 64 -40.87 -22.20 42.00
CA LEU A 64 -41.28 -21.69 40.70
C LEU A 64 -41.80 -22.84 39.84
N ARG A 65 -42.90 -22.57 39.16
CA ARG A 65 -43.49 -23.46 38.17
C ARG A 65 -43.79 -22.68 36.91
N PHE A 66 -43.39 -23.22 35.77
CA PHE A 66 -43.64 -22.64 34.46
C PHE A 66 -44.27 -23.70 33.57
N ASP A 67 -45.50 -23.48 33.14
CA ASP A 67 -46.30 -24.43 32.39
C ASP A 67 -46.46 -23.96 30.94
N GLY A 68 -46.26 -24.88 30.01
CA GLY A 68 -46.59 -24.71 28.59
C GLY A 68 -48.09 -24.83 28.33
N THR A 69 -48.48 -24.58 27.08
CA THR A 69 -49.87 -24.69 26.61
C THR A 69 -50.04 -25.71 25.48
N VAL A 70 -48.93 -26.16 24.89
CA VAL A 70 -48.93 -27.17 23.82
C VAL A 70 -48.80 -28.57 24.43
N ALA A 71 -49.74 -29.45 24.11
CA ALA A 71 -49.67 -30.86 24.49
C ALA A 71 -48.62 -31.59 23.64
N ILE A 72 -47.78 -32.41 24.28
CA ILE A 72 -46.65 -33.14 23.68
C ILE A 72 -46.82 -34.66 23.77
N ASN A 73 -48.00 -35.14 24.19
CA ASN A 73 -48.29 -36.54 24.49
C ASN A 73 -49.23 -37.23 23.49
N ASP A 74 -49.17 -36.82 22.22
CA ASP A 74 -50.02 -37.33 21.14
C ASP A 74 -49.45 -38.59 20.44
N GLY A 75 -48.27 -39.06 20.89
CA GLY A 75 -47.55 -40.19 20.32
C GLY A 75 -46.63 -39.86 19.14
N GLN A 76 -46.50 -38.59 18.75
CA GLN A 76 -45.52 -38.13 17.77
C GLN A 76 -44.23 -37.66 18.45
N TRP A 77 -43.17 -37.51 17.64
CA TRP A 77 -41.94 -36.89 18.08
C TRP A 77 -42.12 -35.38 18.15
N HIS A 78 -41.79 -34.80 19.30
CA HIS A 78 -41.71 -33.37 19.50
C HIS A 78 -40.31 -32.97 19.97
N HIS A 79 -39.80 -31.87 19.44
CA HIS A 79 -38.63 -31.21 20.01
C HIS A 79 -39.09 -30.23 21.08
N VAL A 80 -38.57 -30.36 22.30
CA VAL A 80 -38.85 -29.42 23.38
C VAL A 80 -37.58 -28.70 23.81
N ALA A 81 -37.68 -27.40 24.08
CA ALA A 81 -36.59 -26.62 24.65
C ALA A 81 -37.06 -25.66 25.74
N VAL A 82 -36.26 -25.49 26.78
CA VAL A 82 -36.45 -24.51 27.86
C VAL A 82 -35.23 -23.62 27.97
N VAL A 83 -35.43 -22.32 27.80
CA VAL A 83 -34.39 -21.30 27.82
C VAL A 83 -34.59 -20.41 29.05
N ASN A 84 -33.55 -20.22 29.84
CA ASN A 84 -33.47 -19.14 30.82
C ASN A 84 -32.52 -18.06 30.30
N ASN A 85 -33.03 -16.86 30.08
CA ASN A 85 -32.26 -15.67 29.70
C ASN A 85 -32.45 -14.57 30.75
N GLY A 86 -31.51 -14.46 31.69
CA GLY A 86 -31.51 -13.42 32.72
C GLY A 86 -32.75 -13.44 33.62
N GLY A 87 -33.40 -14.60 33.82
CA GLY A 87 -34.62 -14.75 34.60
C GLY A 87 -35.92 -14.70 33.78
N THR A 88 -35.82 -14.50 32.46
CA THR A 88 -36.94 -14.75 31.54
C THR A 88 -36.86 -16.19 31.07
N VAL A 89 -37.90 -16.97 31.37
CA VAL A 89 -38.02 -18.37 30.95
C VAL A 89 -38.92 -18.45 29.73
N SER A 90 -38.44 -19.11 28.68
CA SER A 90 -39.21 -19.41 27.48
C SER A 90 -39.21 -20.92 27.22
N MET A 91 -40.35 -21.45 26.80
CA MET A 91 -40.50 -22.83 26.34
C MET A 91 -40.79 -22.85 24.84
N TYR A 92 -40.23 -23.83 24.15
CA TYR A 92 -40.42 -24.05 22.72
C TYR A 92 -40.86 -25.49 22.48
N VAL A 93 -41.80 -25.66 21.56
CA VAL A 93 -42.22 -26.96 21.01
C VAL A 93 -42.05 -26.88 19.50
N ASP A 94 -41.31 -27.83 18.92
CA ASP A 94 -41.02 -27.94 17.49
C ASP A 94 -40.43 -26.65 16.89
N GLY A 95 -39.53 -26.00 17.65
CA GLY A 95 -38.84 -24.77 17.27
C GLY A 95 -39.66 -23.49 17.38
N VAL A 96 -40.94 -23.59 17.73
CA VAL A 96 -41.84 -22.46 17.92
C VAL A 96 -42.00 -22.19 19.40
N GLN A 97 -41.95 -20.91 19.81
CA GLN A 97 -42.16 -20.54 21.20
C GLN A 97 -43.61 -20.85 21.62
N ASP A 98 -43.79 -21.66 22.65
CA ASP A 98 -45.08 -21.95 23.27
C ASP A 98 -45.44 -20.83 24.26
N VAL A 99 -44.58 -20.63 25.27
CA VAL A 99 -44.77 -19.62 26.33
C VAL A 99 -43.45 -18.92 26.65
N GLY A 100 -43.54 -17.67 27.12
CA GLY A 100 -42.39 -16.95 27.66
C GLY A 100 -42.82 -15.88 28.66
N ALA A 101 -42.16 -15.84 29.82
CA ALA A 101 -42.42 -14.80 30.81
C ALA A 101 -41.17 -14.49 31.64
N THR A 102 -41.04 -13.22 32.03
CA THR A 102 -40.10 -12.82 33.07
C THR A 102 -40.67 -13.27 34.42
N LEU A 103 -39.88 -14.04 35.17
CA LEU A 103 -40.28 -14.50 36.49
C LEU A 103 -40.40 -13.29 37.44
N GLY A 104 -41.63 -12.93 37.82
CA GLY A 104 -41.88 -11.83 38.76
C GLY A 104 -43.29 -11.86 39.35
N GLY A 105 -43.40 -12.08 40.66
CA GLY A 105 -44.66 -11.87 41.40
C GLY A 105 -45.03 -12.91 42.47
N GLY A 106 -44.34 -14.05 42.55
CA GLY A 106 -44.56 -15.07 43.58
C GLY A 106 -43.25 -15.76 43.97
N SER A 107 -42.75 -15.45 45.17
CA SER A 107 -41.77 -16.20 45.98
C SER A 107 -40.57 -16.90 45.29
N GLY A 108 -39.95 -16.35 44.25
CA GLY A 108 -38.64 -16.85 43.78
C GLY A 108 -38.05 -16.08 42.61
N THR A 109 -36.72 -15.89 42.61
CA THR A 109 -35.93 -15.34 41.49
C THR A 109 -34.81 -16.34 41.17
N LEU A 110 -34.55 -16.62 39.90
CA LEU A 110 -33.37 -17.41 39.49
C LEU A 110 -32.08 -16.58 39.69
N PRO A 111 -30.94 -17.20 40.06
CA PRO A 111 -30.70 -18.64 40.10
C PRO A 111 -31.03 -19.26 41.46
N ILE A 112 -31.85 -20.32 41.44
CA ILE A 112 -32.00 -21.21 42.59
C ILE A 112 -30.74 -22.06 42.67
N VAL A 113 -30.02 -22.00 43.80
CA VAL A 113 -28.76 -22.73 44.00
C VAL A 113 -29.06 -24.21 44.19
N LEU A 114 -28.84 -25.01 43.14
CA LEU A 114 -28.90 -26.46 43.20
C LEU A 114 -27.59 -26.98 43.80
N THR A 115 -27.67 -27.64 44.95
CA THR A 115 -26.54 -28.32 45.57
C THR A 115 -26.30 -29.64 44.82
N ALA A 116 -25.09 -29.82 44.26
CA ALA A 116 -24.74 -30.89 43.33
C ALA A 116 -25.30 -32.29 43.69
N THR A 117 -26.18 -32.80 42.84
CA THR A 117 -26.71 -34.18 42.84
C THR A 117 -26.67 -34.75 41.42
N ASP A 118 -26.96 -36.05 41.28
CA ASP A 118 -27.04 -36.72 39.98
C ASP A 118 -28.09 -36.03 39.08
N PHE A 119 -27.74 -35.88 37.80
CA PHE A 119 -28.65 -35.40 36.77
C PHE A 119 -29.28 -36.62 36.10
N VAL A 120 -30.61 -36.73 36.16
CA VAL A 120 -31.38 -37.87 35.69
C VAL A 120 -31.98 -37.56 34.33
N VAL A 121 -31.86 -38.53 33.42
CA VAL A 121 -32.49 -38.52 32.09
C VAL A 121 -33.41 -39.74 32.01
N GLY A 122 -34.68 -39.52 31.66
CA GLY A 122 -35.67 -40.61 31.49
C GLY A 122 -36.06 -41.34 32.79
N GLY A 123 -35.81 -40.75 33.95
CA GLY A 123 -36.15 -41.31 35.26
C GLY A 123 -36.59 -40.21 36.22
N SER A 124 -37.10 -40.58 37.39
CA SER A 124 -37.44 -39.57 38.40
C SER A 124 -36.24 -39.22 39.28
N SER A 125 -36.03 -37.92 39.50
CA SER A 125 -35.01 -37.41 40.44
C SER A 125 -35.40 -37.56 41.91
N LEU A 126 -36.64 -38.00 42.22
CA LEU A 126 -37.17 -38.19 43.57
C LEU A 126 -36.92 -39.62 44.11
N ALA A 127 -35.91 -39.78 44.96
CA ALA A 127 -35.46 -41.08 45.49
C ALA A 127 -36.52 -41.94 46.24
N THR A 128 -37.61 -41.35 46.75
CA THR A 128 -38.67 -42.06 47.51
C THR A 128 -40.02 -42.18 46.79
N ALA A 129 -40.15 -41.62 45.58
CA ALA A 129 -41.34 -41.74 44.71
C ALA A 129 -41.08 -42.70 43.52
N ALA A 130 -40.18 -43.66 43.72
CA ALA A 130 -39.36 -44.34 42.71
C ALA A 130 -40.07 -45.23 41.64
N ALA A 131 -41.32 -44.98 41.28
CA ALA A 131 -41.94 -45.61 40.11
C ALA A 131 -43.07 -44.80 39.44
N SER A 132 -43.75 -43.89 40.13
CA SER A 132 -45.00 -43.32 39.59
C SER A 132 -44.80 -42.13 38.64
N ASN A 133 -43.67 -41.43 38.71
CA ASN A 133 -43.44 -40.20 37.94
C ASN A 133 -42.26 -40.33 36.96
N ALA A 134 -41.70 -41.52 36.77
CA ALA A 134 -40.62 -41.73 35.81
C ALA A 134 -41.13 -41.55 34.36
N TRP A 135 -40.25 -41.13 33.46
CA TRP A 135 -40.60 -40.99 32.04
C TRP A 135 -41.16 -42.29 31.46
N VAL A 136 -42.27 -42.17 30.76
CA VAL A 136 -42.86 -43.26 29.96
C VAL A 136 -42.91 -42.79 28.52
N GLY A 137 -41.89 -43.12 27.74
CA GLY A 137 -41.76 -42.69 26.34
C GLY A 137 -40.34 -42.87 25.83
N ASP A 138 -40.09 -42.36 24.62
CA ASP A 138 -38.76 -42.30 24.02
C ASP A 138 -38.16 -40.90 24.22
N LEU A 139 -36.84 -40.83 24.37
CA LEU A 139 -36.05 -39.61 24.40
C LEU A 139 -34.91 -39.75 23.40
N ASP A 140 -34.56 -38.65 22.72
CA ASP A 140 -33.38 -38.55 21.88
C ASP A 140 -32.75 -37.15 22.00
N ASP A 141 -31.47 -37.07 21.66
CA ASP A 141 -30.75 -35.80 21.46
C ASP A 141 -30.81 -34.83 22.65
N VAL A 142 -30.67 -35.36 23.86
CA VAL A 142 -30.65 -34.57 25.10
C VAL A 142 -29.42 -33.66 25.13
N ARG A 143 -29.65 -32.34 25.13
CA ARG A 143 -28.60 -31.31 25.13
C ARG A 143 -28.75 -30.36 26.31
N VAL A 144 -27.60 -29.95 26.86
CA VAL A 144 -27.50 -29.00 27.97
C VAL A 144 -26.49 -27.92 27.61
N TRP A 145 -26.97 -26.68 27.50
CA TRP A 145 -26.18 -25.49 27.19
C TRP A 145 -26.11 -24.57 28.39
N ASN A 146 -24.97 -23.92 28.60
CA ASN A 146 -24.79 -22.86 29.60
C ASN A 146 -24.98 -21.46 29.01
N VAL A 147 -25.73 -21.37 27.93
CA VAL A 147 -26.08 -20.13 27.24
C VAL A 147 -27.59 -20.12 26.98
N ALA A 148 -28.15 -18.93 26.90
CA ALA A 148 -29.52 -18.75 26.46
C ALA A 148 -29.56 -18.77 24.93
N ARG A 149 -30.02 -19.87 24.33
CA ARG A 149 -30.16 -19.98 22.88
C ARG A 149 -31.39 -19.19 22.44
N THR A 150 -31.29 -18.54 21.28
CA THR A 150 -32.39 -17.82 20.64
C THR A 150 -33.38 -18.80 20.01
N GLY A 151 -34.63 -18.36 19.79
CA GLY A 151 -35.62 -19.18 19.08
C GLY A 151 -35.15 -19.62 17.69
N THR A 152 -34.41 -18.75 16.98
CA THR A 152 -33.82 -19.09 15.67
C THR A 152 -32.76 -20.19 15.77
N GLU A 153 -31.86 -20.13 16.76
CA GLU A 153 -30.86 -21.18 16.96
C GLU A 153 -31.48 -22.52 17.35
N ILE A 154 -32.57 -22.51 18.13
CA ILE A 154 -33.34 -23.71 18.47
C ILE A 154 -34.00 -24.26 17.20
N ALA A 155 -34.68 -23.41 16.42
CA ALA A 155 -35.36 -23.80 15.19
C ALA A 155 -34.39 -24.43 14.16
N ASN A 156 -33.23 -23.81 13.97
CA ASN A 156 -32.27 -24.25 12.96
C ASN A 156 -31.53 -25.54 13.38
N ASN A 157 -31.30 -25.75 14.68
CA ASN A 157 -30.38 -26.80 15.13
C ASN A 157 -31.08 -28.01 15.76
N MET A 158 -32.41 -28.00 15.94
CA MET A 158 -33.13 -29.13 16.53
C MET A 158 -32.94 -30.42 15.73
N GLY A 159 -32.76 -30.35 14.40
CA GLY A 159 -32.56 -31.51 13.54
C GLY A 159 -31.09 -31.92 13.30
N ILE A 160 -30.13 -31.24 13.94
CA ILE A 160 -28.69 -31.45 13.69
C ILE A 160 -28.10 -32.30 14.81
N GLU A 161 -27.70 -33.55 14.56
CA GLU A 161 -26.99 -34.39 15.54
C GLU A 161 -25.64 -33.75 15.93
N ILE A 162 -25.42 -33.49 17.22
CA ILE A 162 -24.17 -32.90 17.70
C ILE A 162 -23.13 -34.01 17.89
N GLY A 163 -22.12 -34.04 17.03
CA GLY A 163 -20.98 -34.96 17.12
C GLY A 163 -20.84 -35.97 15.98
N GLN A 164 -21.65 -35.92 14.93
CA GLN A 164 -21.30 -36.55 13.65
C GLN A 164 -20.30 -35.66 12.90
N ALA A 165 -19.18 -36.24 12.51
CA ALA A 165 -18.29 -35.58 11.56
C ALA A 165 -18.97 -35.55 10.19
N THR A 166 -19.04 -34.37 9.58
CA THR A 166 -19.44 -34.16 8.19
C THR A 166 -18.19 -34.01 7.32
N PRO A 167 -18.27 -34.17 5.99
CA PRO A 167 -17.28 -33.59 5.10
C PRO A 167 -17.17 -32.08 5.39
N GLU A 168 -15.96 -31.54 5.35
CA GLU A 168 -15.73 -30.10 5.57
C GLU A 168 -14.63 -29.64 4.60
N ILE A 169 -14.97 -28.75 3.68
CA ILE A 169 -14.03 -28.25 2.65
C ILE A 169 -13.34 -26.96 3.13
N ASP A 170 -12.08 -26.82 2.76
CA ASP A 170 -11.32 -25.58 2.94
C ASP A 170 -10.44 -25.38 1.69
N VAL A 171 -10.34 -24.15 1.19
CA VAL A 171 -9.56 -23.85 -0.02
C VAL A 171 -8.51 -22.82 0.32
N THR A 172 -7.25 -23.13 -0.01
CA THR A 172 -6.17 -22.14 0.06
C THR A 172 -5.76 -21.70 -1.33
N ASP A 173 -5.43 -20.41 -1.42
CA ASP A 173 -4.93 -19.77 -2.60
C ASP A 173 -3.50 -20.23 -2.98
N PRO A 174 -2.91 -19.70 -4.06
CA PRO A 174 -1.55 -20.02 -4.47
C PRO A 174 -0.45 -19.61 -3.49
N ASN A 175 -0.73 -18.68 -2.57
CA ASN A 175 0.20 -18.23 -1.53
C ASN A 175 0.08 -19.06 -0.24
N GLY A 176 -0.97 -19.88 -0.14
CA GLY A 176 -1.24 -20.76 1.00
C GLY A 176 -2.21 -20.16 2.02
N ASP A 177 -2.83 -19.01 1.70
CA ASP A 177 -3.81 -18.35 2.55
C ASP A 177 -5.21 -18.91 2.29
N GLY A 178 -6.01 -19.04 3.35
CA GLY A 178 -7.37 -19.56 3.26
C GLY A 178 -8.32 -18.56 2.59
N VAL A 179 -9.13 -19.02 1.66
CA VAL A 179 -10.16 -18.22 0.97
C VAL A 179 -11.51 -18.83 1.26
N ALA A 180 -12.36 -18.10 1.99
CA ALA A 180 -13.69 -18.56 2.41
C ALA A 180 -14.67 -18.75 1.23
N ASP A 181 -15.72 -19.57 1.42
CA ASP A 181 -16.81 -19.72 0.46
C ASP A 181 -17.56 -18.39 0.24
N GLY A 182 -17.75 -18.04 -1.02
CA GLY A 182 -18.27 -16.75 -1.47
C GLY A 182 -17.25 -15.60 -1.39
N GLY A 183 -16.01 -15.89 -0.98
CA GLY A 183 -14.94 -14.92 -0.81
C GLY A 183 -14.32 -14.42 -2.12
N THR A 184 -13.39 -13.48 -1.97
CA THR A 184 -12.58 -12.91 -3.05
C THR A 184 -11.11 -13.24 -2.85
N HIS A 185 -10.38 -13.33 -3.96
CA HIS A 185 -8.93 -13.42 -3.97
C HIS A 185 -8.38 -12.60 -5.13
N ASP A 186 -7.33 -11.83 -4.89
CA ASP A 186 -6.70 -11.00 -5.91
C ASP A 186 -5.40 -11.66 -6.38
N ILE A 187 -5.17 -11.65 -7.70
CA ILE A 187 -3.94 -12.16 -8.32
C ILE A 187 -3.08 -11.04 -8.89
N ASP A 188 -1.77 -11.26 -8.91
CA ASP A 188 -0.80 -10.37 -9.55
C ASP A 188 -1.18 -10.05 -11.01
N PRO A 189 -0.76 -8.88 -11.52
CA PRO A 189 -1.00 -8.49 -12.91
C PRO A 189 -0.56 -9.55 -13.91
N VAL A 190 -1.48 -9.93 -14.80
CA VAL A 190 -1.20 -10.88 -15.89
C VAL A 190 -0.77 -10.10 -17.14
N THR A 191 0.24 -10.58 -17.87
CA THR A 191 0.63 -9.95 -19.13
C THR A 191 -0.54 -9.96 -20.13
N PRO A 192 -0.88 -8.83 -20.79
CA PRO A 192 -1.90 -8.80 -21.83
C PRO A 192 -1.62 -9.86 -22.92
N SER A 193 -2.63 -10.64 -23.29
CA SER A 193 -2.50 -11.82 -24.19
C SER A 193 -1.53 -12.92 -23.72
N GLY A 194 -0.94 -12.79 -22.53
CA GLY A 194 -0.10 -13.78 -21.87
C GLY A 194 -0.91 -14.68 -20.94
N SER A 195 -0.29 -15.77 -20.49
CA SER A 195 -0.92 -16.77 -19.62
C SER A 195 -0.11 -17.00 -18.35
N SER A 196 -0.78 -16.94 -17.21
CA SER A 196 -0.25 -17.33 -15.89
C SER A 196 -1.00 -18.55 -15.36
N THR A 197 -0.36 -19.41 -14.57
CA THR A 197 -1.02 -20.58 -13.97
C THR A 197 -0.91 -20.53 -12.45
N TYR A 198 -2.06 -20.61 -11.80
CA TYR A 198 -2.23 -20.54 -10.35
C TYR A 198 -2.64 -21.91 -9.83
N THR A 199 -2.01 -22.37 -8.74
CA THR A 199 -2.30 -23.66 -8.13
C THR A 199 -3.00 -23.45 -6.80
N TRP A 200 -4.24 -23.90 -6.72
CA TRP A 200 -5.10 -23.86 -5.53
C TRP A 200 -5.03 -25.20 -4.80
N SER A 201 -5.16 -25.18 -3.48
CA SER A 201 -5.23 -26.41 -2.67
C SER A 201 -6.62 -26.55 -2.08
N ILE A 202 -7.27 -27.69 -2.35
CA ILE A 202 -8.54 -28.08 -1.77
C ILE A 202 -8.25 -29.08 -0.65
N LYS A 203 -8.62 -28.74 0.57
CA LYS A 203 -8.40 -29.54 1.76
C LYS A 203 -9.73 -30.03 2.31
N ASN A 204 -9.72 -31.27 2.79
CA ASN A 204 -10.80 -31.78 3.63
C ASN A 204 -10.35 -31.68 5.08
N VAL A 205 -10.92 -30.74 5.83
CA VAL A 205 -10.54 -30.53 7.25
C VAL A 205 -11.27 -31.50 8.18
N SER A 206 -12.25 -32.26 7.67
CA SER A 206 -12.90 -33.33 8.43
C SER A 206 -11.90 -34.41 8.83
N PRO A 207 -11.83 -34.80 10.12
CA PRO A 207 -10.88 -35.79 10.60
C PRO A 207 -11.28 -37.24 10.29
N THR A 208 -12.53 -37.48 9.87
CA THR A 208 -13.05 -38.85 9.76
C THR A 208 -13.92 -39.11 8.53
N VAL A 209 -14.42 -38.08 7.83
CA VAL A 209 -15.32 -38.25 6.67
C VAL A 209 -14.66 -37.74 5.39
N PRO A 210 -14.70 -38.49 4.27
CA PRO A 210 -14.16 -38.03 3.01
C PRO A 210 -15.02 -36.93 2.36
N LEU A 211 -14.34 -35.98 1.72
CA LEU A 211 -14.93 -34.96 0.87
C LEU A 211 -14.96 -35.50 -0.57
N ASN A 212 -16.14 -35.50 -1.20
CA ASN A 212 -16.34 -35.91 -2.57
C ASN A 212 -16.58 -34.68 -3.45
N LEU A 213 -15.62 -34.39 -4.30
CA LEU A 213 -15.68 -33.35 -5.32
C LEU A 213 -16.53 -33.83 -6.50
N THR A 214 -17.30 -32.90 -7.07
CA THR A 214 -18.13 -33.13 -8.25
C THR A 214 -17.66 -32.24 -9.40
N THR A 215 -18.53 -31.39 -9.95
CA THR A 215 -18.16 -30.51 -11.05
C THR A 215 -17.35 -29.34 -10.52
N ILE A 216 -16.14 -29.15 -11.07
CA ILE A 216 -15.32 -27.97 -10.85
C ILE A 216 -15.38 -27.12 -12.11
N THR A 217 -15.65 -25.83 -11.95
CA THR A 217 -15.67 -24.88 -13.07
C THR A 217 -14.81 -23.66 -12.74
N ALA A 218 -14.18 -23.11 -13.78
CA ALA A 218 -13.59 -21.79 -13.78
C ALA A 218 -14.27 -21.01 -14.90
N THR A 219 -14.94 -19.90 -14.58
CA THR A 219 -15.77 -19.15 -15.54
C THR A 219 -15.26 -17.72 -15.67
N PRO A 220 -14.83 -17.29 -16.87
CA PRO A 220 -14.39 -15.92 -17.07
C PRO A 220 -15.56 -14.94 -16.91
N VAL A 221 -15.33 -13.82 -16.24
CA VAL A 221 -16.31 -12.75 -16.07
C VAL A 221 -15.94 -11.56 -16.94
N SER A 222 -14.70 -11.08 -16.84
CA SER A 222 -14.20 -9.95 -17.63
C SER A 222 -12.69 -10.07 -17.89
N GLY A 223 -12.23 -9.53 -19.01
CA GLY A 223 -10.81 -9.27 -19.19
C GLY A 223 -9.87 -10.46 -19.35
N CYS A 224 -10.36 -11.71 -19.28
CA CYS A 224 -9.53 -12.90 -19.40
C CYS A 224 -10.31 -14.10 -19.98
N THR A 225 -9.57 -15.11 -20.41
CA THR A 225 -10.07 -16.48 -20.54
C THR A 225 -9.42 -17.36 -19.48
N VAL A 226 -10.14 -18.35 -18.97
CA VAL A 226 -9.62 -19.28 -17.95
C VAL A 226 -9.79 -20.73 -18.37
N ASN A 227 -8.80 -21.55 -18.05
CA ASN A 227 -8.81 -22.98 -18.33
C ASN A 227 -8.30 -23.76 -17.11
N ILE A 228 -8.99 -24.83 -16.73
CA ILE A 228 -8.49 -25.77 -15.72
C ILE A 228 -7.38 -26.61 -16.38
N THR A 229 -6.14 -26.43 -15.93
CA THR A 229 -4.96 -27.13 -16.48
C THR A 229 -4.60 -28.37 -15.67
N THR A 230 -4.93 -28.39 -14.38
CA THR A 230 -4.73 -29.54 -13.49
C THR A 230 -6.00 -29.78 -12.70
N ASN A 231 -6.68 -30.91 -12.95
CA ASN A 231 -7.77 -31.35 -12.10
C ASN A 231 -7.24 -32.11 -10.87
N PRO A 232 -7.99 -32.16 -9.77
CA PRO A 232 -7.74 -33.09 -8.68
C PRO A 232 -7.53 -34.52 -9.21
N SER A 233 -6.47 -35.17 -8.75
CA SER A 233 -6.10 -36.52 -9.20
C SER A 233 -7.10 -37.61 -8.78
N SER A 234 -7.98 -37.27 -7.84
CA SER A 234 -9.09 -38.08 -7.34
C SER A 234 -10.27 -37.16 -7.05
N THR A 235 -11.49 -37.61 -7.33
CA THR A 235 -12.73 -36.91 -6.94
C THR A 235 -13.06 -37.10 -5.47
N THR A 236 -12.33 -37.95 -4.74
CA THR A 236 -12.47 -38.12 -3.30
C THR A 236 -11.20 -37.68 -2.61
N VAL A 237 -11.32 -36.69 -1.72
CA VAL A 237 -10.27 -36.23 -0.81
C VAL A 237 -10.49 -36.92 0.53
N ALA A 238 -9.51 -37.73 0.95
CA ALA A 238 -9.58 -38.47 2.20
C ALA A 238 -9.75 -37.51 3.39
N ALA A 239 -10.25 -38.02 4.51
CA ALA A 239 -10.30 -37.28 5.78
C ALA A 239 -8.92 -36.71 6.13
N GLY A 240 -8.85 -35.41 6.42
CA GLY A 240 -7.61 -34.67 6.67
C GLY A 240 -6.68 -34.50 5.47
N GLY A 241 -7.07 -34.97 4.27
CA GLY A 241 -6.27 -34.91 3.05
C GLY A 241 -6.42 -33.61 2.28
N SER A 242 -5.57 -33.42 1.27
CA SER A 242 -5.65 -32.31 0.31
C SER A 242 -5.39 -32.75 -1.12
N THR A 243 -5.80 -31.92 -2.09
CA THR A 243 -5.56 -32.09 -3.52
C THR A 243 -5.41 -30.74 -4.21
N ASN A 244 -4.84 -30.71 -5.41
CA ASN A 244 -4.52 -29.46 -6.10
C ASN A 244 -5.44 -29.23 -7.31
N LEU A 245 -5.75 -27.97 -7.57
CA LEU A 245 -6.46 -27.47 -8.74
C LEU A 245 -5.61 -26.41 -9.44
N GLY A 246 -5.21 -26.66 -10.68
CA GLY A 246 -4.46 -25.72 -11.50
C GLY A 246 -5.37 -24.95 -12.44
N ILE A 247 -5.33 -23.62 -12.37
CA ILE A 247 -6.10 -22.72 -13.23
C ILE A 247 -5.13 -21.84 -14.01
N GLN A 248 -5.19 -21.94 -15.33
CA GLN A 248 -4.51 -21.00 -16.23
C GLN A 248 -5.44 -19.84 -16.54
N VAL A 249 -4.93 -18.62 -16.35
CA VAL A 249 -5.58 -17.37 -16.70
C VAL A 249 -4.82 -16.77 -17.88
N THR A 250 -5.51 -16.46 -18.96
CA THR A 250 -4.96 -15.74 -20.11
C THR A 250 -5.61 -14.37 -20.17
N GLY A 251 -4.81 -13.31 -20.05
CA GLY A 251 -5.30 -11.94 -20.20
C GLY A 251 -5.79 -11.67 -21.62
N SER A 252 -6.87 -10.91 -21.76
CA SER A 252 -7.27 -10.35 -23.06
C SER A 252 -6.21 -9.35 -23.59
N ALA A 253 -6.39 -8.84 -24.81
CA ALA A 253 -5.54 -7.77 -25.33
C ALA A 253 -5.76 -6.45 -24.57
N GLY A 254 -4.70 -5.63 -24.45
CA GLY A 254 -4.71 -4.37 -23.69
C GLY A 254 -4.59 -4.57 -22.17
N PHE A 255 -4.21 -3.52 -21.44
CA PHE A 255 -4.21 -3.52 -19.97
C PHE A 255 -5.64 -3.31 -19.41
N GLY A 256 -5.81 -3.40 -18.09
CA GLY A 256 -7.07 -3.15 -17.39
C GLY A 256 -7.58 -4.34 -16.56
N THR A 257 -8.69 -4.18 -15.84
CA THR A 257 -9.21 -5.19 -14.89
C THR A 257 -9.53 -6.54 -15.53
N LEU A 258 -9.26 -7.64 -14.83
CA LEU A 258 -9.76 -8.98 -15.15
C LEU A 258 -10.50 -9.58 -13.95
N GLN A 259 -11.43 -10.49 -14.24
CA GLN A 259 -12.16 -11.23 -13.22
C GLN A 259 -12.61 -12.59 -13.75
N PHE A 260 -12.59 -13.61 -12.89
CA PHE A 260 -13.22 -14.90 -13.13
C PHE A 260 -13.73 -15.49 -11.82
N THR A 261 -14.53 -16.55 -11.90
CA THR A 261 -15.04 -17.26 -10.73
C THR A 261 -14.59 -18.71 -10.76
N ILE A 262 -14.34 -19.28 -9.58
CA ILE A 262 -14.09 -20.70 -9.35
C ILE A 262 -15.30 -21.25 -8.59
N SER A 263 -15.85 -22.37 -9.04
CA SER A 263 -16.94 -23.06 -8.34
C SER A 263 -16.59 -24.54 -8.22
N ILE A 264 -16.48 -25.04 -6.99
CA ILE A 264 -16.09 -26.41 -6.65
C ILE A 264 -17.30 -27.10 -6.04
N GLY A 265 -18.04 -27.85 -6.86
CA GLY A 265 -19.10 -28.72 -6.36
C GLY A 265 -18.52 -29.81 -5.46
N ASN A 266 -19.15 -30.06 -4.31
CA ASN A 266 -18.67 -31.03 -3.31
C ASN A 266 -19.84 -31.60 -2.48
N ASN A 267 -19.57 -32.34 -1.39
CA ASN A 267 -20.61 -32.93 -0.51
C ASN A 267 -20.59 -32.39 0.92
N ASP A 268 -19.92 -31.27 1.16
CA ASP A 268 -20.14 -30.40 2.30
C ASP A 268 -21.49 -29.70 2.12
N ALA A 269 -22.40 -29.82 3.08
CA ALA A 269 -23.77 -29.35 2.91
C ALA A 269 -23.90 -27.82 2.97
N ASN A 270 -23.02 -27.15 3.70
CA ASN A 270 -23.06 -25.69 3.90
C ASN A 270 -22.20 -24.91 2.91
N GLU A 271 -21.27 -25.57 2.20
CA GLU A 271 -20.33 -24.92 1.27
C GLU A 271 -20.30 -25.64 -0.10
N ASN A 272 -21.47 -26.07 -0.58
CA ASN A 272 -21.61 -26.72 -1.89
C ASN A 272 -22.56 -25.96 -2.84
N PRO A 273 -22.06 -25.46 -3.99
CA PRO A 273 -20.65 -25.43 -4.37
C PRO A 273 -19.85 -24.43 -3.52
N TYR A 274 -18.54 -24.67 -3.39
CA TYR A 274 -17.60 -23.70 -2.81
C TYR A 274 -17.20 -22.70 -3.90
N ASN A 275 -17.49 -21.42 -3.70
CA ASN A 275 -17.37 -20.39 -4.71
C ASN A 275 -16.30 -19.35 -4.33
N ILE A 276 -15.49 -18.96 -5.29
CA ILE A 276 -14.45 -17.94 -5.12
C ILE A 276 -14.53 -16.98 -6.30
N THR A 277 -14.53 -15.68 -6.02
CA THR A 277 -14.33 -14.64 -7.05
C THR A 277 -12.86 -14.28 -7.10
N VAL A 278 -12.24 -14.37 -8.27
CA VAL A 278 -10.83 -14.00 -8.46
C VAL A 278 -10.77 -12.71 -9.25
N ASN A 279 -10.19 -11.66 -8.66
CA ASN A 279 -9.92 -10.40 -9.35
C ASN A 279 -8.43 -10.29 -9.69
N GLY A 280 -8.12 -9.40 -10.60
CA GLY A 280 -6.75 -8.99 -10.88
C GLY A 280 -6.74 -7.96 -11.99
N SER A 281 -5.58 -7.72 -12.55
CA SER A 281 -5.39 -6.81 -13.67
C SER A 281 -4.65 -7.48 -14.82
N ARG A 282 -4.80 -6.90 -16.00
CA ARG A 282 -3.84 -7.06 -17.09
C ARG A 282 -2.85 -5.92 -16.97
N GLY A 283 -1.63 -6.21 -16.54
CA GLY A 283 -0.64 -5.19 -16.22
C GLY A 283 -0.12 -4.45 -17.45
N MET A 284 0.35 -3.22 -17.24
CA MET A 284 1.00 -2.42 -18.26
C MET A 284 2.33 -3.05 -18.70
N SER A 285 2.71 -2.85 -19.96
CA SER A 285 4.00 -3.25 -20.51
C SER A 285 4.25 -2.58 -21.87
N GLY A 286 5.50 -2.59 -22.33
CA GLY A 286 5.88 -2.02 -23.62
C GLY A 286 6.09 -0.51 -23.53
N THR A 287 5.72 0.21 -24.59
CA THR A 287 5.87 1.67 -24.66
C THR A 287 4.51 2.33 -24.66
N LEU A 288 4.31 3.28 -23.75
CA LEU A 288 3.16 4.18 -23.69
C LEU A 288 3.61 5.63 -23.90
N THR A 289 2.69 6.49 -24.27
CA THR A 289 2.95 7.91 -24.56
C THR A 289 2.02 8.81 -23.76
N VAL A 290 2.57 9.88 -23.16
CA VAL A 290 1.80 10.94 -22.52
C VAL A 290 2.06 12.24 -23.28
N ASN A 291 0.99 12.92 -23.72
CA ASN A 291 1.10 14.18 -24.45
C ASN A 291 0.00 15.16 -24.03
N ASN A 292 0.40 16.26 -23.37
CA ASN A 292 -0.51 17.30 -22.88
C ASN A 292 -1.32 18.01 -23.99
N GLY A 293 -0.87 17.99 -25.24
CA GLY A 293 -1.63 18.52 -26.37
C GLY A 293 -2.49 17.49 -27.11
N GLY A 294 -2.60 16.26 -26.60
CA GLY A 294 -3.37 15.18 -27.19
C GLY A 294 -2.59 14.32 -28.20
N GLY A 295 -3.16 13.15 -28.52
CA GLY A 295 -2.59 12.22 -29.51
C GLY A 295 -1.63 11.17 -28.95
N GLY A 296 -1.32 11.21 -27.65
CA GLY A 296 -0.70 10.10 -26.90
C GLY A 296 -1.74 9.12 -26.35
N ASP A 297 -1.28 8.05 -25.70
CA ASP A 297 -2.12 7.10 -24.97
C ASP A 297 -2.81 7.80 -23.78
N TYR A 298 -2.12 8.76 -23.17
CA TYR A 298 -2.64 9.65 -22.13
C TYR A 298 -2.45 11.12 -22.52
N THR A 299 -3.33 11.97 -22.01
CA THR A 299 -3.21 13.42 -22.16
C THR A 299 -2.64 14.10 -20.92
N ASP A 300 -2.54 13.39 -19.81
CA ASP A 300 -2.09 13.92 -18.53
C ASP A 300 -1.30 12.86 -17.74
N LEU A 301 -0.31 13.29 -16.95
CA LEU A 301 0.53 12.36 -16.17
C LEU A 301 -0.23 11.76 -15.00
N GLY A 302 -1.10 12.54 -14.32
CA GLY A 302 -1.90 12.04 -13.21
C GLY A 302 -2.78 10.87 -13.63
N SER A 303 -3.48 11.00 -14.77
CA SER A 303 -4.29 9.88 -15.30
C SER A 303 -3.49 8.63 -15.65
N PHE A 304 -2.20 8.78 -16.00
CA PHE A 304 -1.31 7.65 -16.21
C PHE A 304 -0.86 7.01 -14.89
N PHE A 305 -0.58 7.83 -13.87
CA PHE A 305 -0.20 7.34 -12.54
C PHE A 305 -1.37 6.59 -11.88
N ASP A 306 -2.59 7.12 -11.96
CA ASP A 306 -3.80 6.43 -11.48
C ASP A 306 -3.93 5.02 -12.13
N ASP A 307 -3.83 4.93 -13.46
CA ASP A 307 -3.92 3.64 -14.19
C ASP A 307 -2.71 2.71 -13.88
N LEU A 308 -1.53 3.27 -13.59
CA LEU A 308 -0.35 2.51 -13.20
C LEU A 308 -0.53 1.85 -11.83
N GLU A 309 -1.15 2.54 -10.88
CA GLU A 309 -1.49 1.99 -9.56
C GLU A 309 -2.59 0.95 -9.67
N ASP A 310 -3.68 1.25 -10.39
CA ASP A 310 -4.83 0.36 -10.55
C ASP A 310 -4.48 -0.96 -11.26
N PHE A 311 -3.57 -0.92 -12.24
CA PHE A 311 -3.30 -2.08 -13.09
C PHE A 311 -1.92 -2.69 -12.88
N GLY A 312 -0.96 -1.97 -12.28
CA GLY A 312 0.41 -2.43 -12.13
C GLY A 312 1.10 -2.74 -13.46
N VAL A 313 2.21 -3.47 -13.39
CA VAL A 313 3.02 -3.88 -14.54
C VAL A 313 3.15 -5.38 -14.66
N ALA A 314 3.12 -5.88 -15.90
CA ALA A 314 3.30 -7.30 -16.22
C ALA A 314 4.43 -7.54 -17.24
N GLY A 315 5.31 -6.56 -17.36
CA GLY A 315 6.51 -6.54 -18.21
C GLY A 315 7.20 -5.17 -18.07
N ALA A 316 8.38 -5.02 -18.68
CA ALA A 316 9.05 -3.72 -18.70
C ALA A 316 8.15 -2.66 -19.37
N LEU A 317 7.98 -1.53 -18.69
CA LEU A 317 7.18 -0.39 -19.13
C LEU A 317 8.09 0.82 -19.36
N THR A 318 7.97 1.43 -20.54
CA THR A 318 8.58 2.73 -20.87
C THR A 318 7.47 3.71 -21.21
N VAL A 319 7.48 4.88 -20.59
CA VAL A 319 6.50 5.94 -20.84
C VAL A 319 7.24 7.15 -21.39
N GLU A 320 6.95 7.50 -22.63
CA GLU A 320 7.51 8.66 -23.33
C GLU A 320 6.61 9.87 -23.12
N VAL A 321 7.13 10.91 -22.47
CA VAL A 321 6.36 12.10 -22.10
C VAL A 321 6.78 13.28 -22.95
N SER A 322 5.80 13.97 -23.54
CA SER A 322 6.02 15.12 -24.41
C SER A 322 5.13 16.28 -23.99
N ASP A 323 5.65 17.50 -24.08
CA ASP A 323 4.93 18.72 -23.74
C ASP A 323 4.85 19.64 -24.95
N ASN A 324 3.67 20.23 -25.18
CA ASN A 324 3.46 21.21 -26.25
C ASN A 324 3.75 22.65 -25.79
N GLY A 325 4.49 22.81 -24.69
CA GLY A 325 4.94 24.09 -24.14
C GLY A 325 3.96 24.71 -23.13
N SER A 326 2.94 23.98 -22.70
CA SER A 326 2.01 24.41 -21.64
C SER A 326 2.45 23.93 -20.26
N GLY A 327 3.32 22.93 -20.19
CA GLY A 327 3.70 22.26 -18.94
C GLY A 327 2.55 21.43 -18.36
N TYR A 328 2.92 20.44 -17.58
CA TYR A 328 2.05 19.70 -16.69
C TYR A 328 1.88 20.47 -15.38
N THR A 329 0.72 20.38 -14.74
CA THR A 329 0.47 21.03 -13.44
C THR A 329 0.19 19.92 -12.45
N SER A 330 1.03 19.77 -11.42
CA SER A 330 0.85 18.70 -10.45
C SER A 330 -0.42 18.91 -9.62
N ASP A 331 -1.15 17.83 -9.38
CA ASP A 331 -2.28 17.72 -8.48
C ASP A 331 -2.15 16.45 -7.62
N ALA A 332 -3.22 16.04 -6.92
CA ALA A 332 -3.19 14.87 -6.04
C ALA A 332 -2.86 13.55 -6.75
N SER A 333 -3.06 13.44 -8.07
CA SER A 333 -2.71 12.24 -8.84
C SER A 333 -1.23 12.20 -9.21
N TYR A 334 -0.40 13.18 -8.82
CA TYR A 334 1.06 13.18 -9.03
C TYR A 334 1.82 12.46 -7.90
N GLU A 335 1.19 11.39 -7.40
CA GLU A 335 1.74 10.46 -6.44
C GLU A 335 1.73 9.06 -7.04
N ILE A 336 2.74 8.25 -6.74
CA ILE A 336 2.78 6.84 -7.10
C ILE A 336 3.12 6.05 -5.83
N GLY A 337 2.32 5.03 -5.58
CA GLY A 337 2.46 4.03 -4.54
C GLY A 337 1.80 4.40 -3.21
N SER A 338 0.73 5.19 -3.27
CA SER A 338 -0.15 5.42 -2.13
C SER A 338 -1.59 5.60 -2.57
N ASP A 339 -2.53 5.07 -1.80
CA ASP A 339 -3.95 5.36 -1.94
C ASP A 339 -4.43 6.18 -0.74
N THR A 340 -5.09 7.29 -1.02
CA THR A 340 -5.74 8.12 0.00
C THR A 340 -7.26 8.02 -0.15
N VAL A 341 -7.88 7.06 0.55
CA VAL A 341 -9.33 6.94 0.62
C VAL A 341 -9.87 7.69 1.84
N GLY A 342 -10.29 8.94 1.63
CA GLY A 342 -10.85 9.77 2.69
C GLY A 342 -9.76 10.31 3.64
N SER A 343 -9.73 9.84 4.88
CA SER A 343 -8.68 10.20 5.86
C SER A 343 -7.75 9.03 6.19
N VAL A 344 -7.86 7.93 5.45
CA VAL A 344 -7.04 6.73 5.63
C VAL A 344 -6.02 6.74 4.50
N PHE A 345 -4.76 6.90 4.88
CA PHE A 345 -3.63 6.72 3.98
C PHE A 345 -3.23 5.24 4.02
N SER A 346 -3.20 4.60 2.86
CA SER A 346 -2.62 3.27 2.67
C SER A 346 -1.46 3.37 1.69
N LEU A 347 -0.36 2.72 2.04
CA LEU A 347 0.70 2.45 1.08
C LEU A 347 0.20 1.35 0.15
N ASP A 348 0.38 1.54 -1.15
CA ASP A 348 0.08 0.51 -2.14
C ASP A 348 1.27 0.37 -3.06
N GLU A 349 1.85 -0.83 -3.17
CA GLU A 349 2.97 -1.01 -4.10
C GLU A 349 2.42 -1.03 -5.53
N VAL A 350 3.18 -0.48 -6.50
CA VAL A 350 2.83 -0.72 -7.90
C VAL A 350 2.99 -2.21 -8.20
N LEU A 351 1.84 -2.89 -8.37
CA LEU A 351 1.77 -4.33 -8.47
C LEU A 351 2.61 -4.88 -9.63
N GLY A 352 3.25 -6.03 -9.42
CA GLY A 352 4.02 -6.74 -10.43
C GLY A 352 5.39 -6.14 -10.75
N THR A 353 5.82 -5.07 -10.08
CA THR A 353 7.17 -4.49 -10.22
C THR A 353 8.25 -5.49 -9.79
N SER A 354 9.35 -5.53 -10.55
CA SER A 354 10.50 -6.40 -10.27
C SER A 354 11.72 -5.96 -11.07
N THR A 355 12.84 -6.66 -10.91
CA THR A 355 14.05 -6.42 -11.70
C THR A 355 13.88 -6.68 -13.21
N THR A 356 12.80 -7.35 -13.63
CA THR A 356 12.44 -7.55 -15.04
C THR A 356 11.22 -6.74 -15.48
N ASN A 357 10.33 -6.41 -14.56
CA ASN A 357 9.16 -5.57 -14.80
C ASN A 357 9.45 -4.18 -14.25
N THR A 358 10.36 -3.47 -14.92
CA THR A 358 10.81 -2.14 -14.53
C THR A 358 9.90 -1.06 -15.12
N ILE A 359 9.82 0.09 -14.45
CA ILE A 359 9.08 1.26 -14.93
C ILE A 359 10.11 2.34 -15.30
N THR A 360 10.04 2.87 -16.51
CA THR A 360 10.84 4.02 -16.94
C THR A 360 9.91 5.09 -17.46
N ILE A 361 9.78 6.19 -16.73
CA ILE A 361 9.03 7.37 -17.14
C ILE A 361 10.05 8.39 -17.59
N ARG A 362 10.01 8.77 -18.87
CA ARG A 362 11.06 9.60 -19.46
C ARG A 362 10.51 10.66 -20.39
N ALA A 363 11.22 11.76 -20.50
CA ALA A 363 11.01 12.71 -21.57
C ALA A 363 11.23 12.03 -22.93
N ALA A 364 10.31 12.30 -23.86
CA ALA A 364 10.47 11.90 -25.24
C ALA A 364 11.68 12.60 -25.87
N SER A 365 12.29 11.96 -26.87
CA SER A 365 13.51 12.49 -27.50
C SER A 365 13.34 13.94 -27.98
N GLY A 366 14.24 14.82 -27.51
CA GLY A 366 14.23 16.25 -27.83
C GLY A 366 13.11 17.04 -27.16
N GLN A 367 12.48 16.50 -26.12
CA GLN A 367 11.53 17.19 -25.26
C GLN A 367 12.16 17.45 -23.89
N SER A 368 11.66 18.48 -23.21
CA SER A 368 11.93 18.75 -21.79
C SER A 368 10.58 19.07 -21.13
N PRO A 369 9.75 18.06 -20.82
CA PRO A 369 8.45 18.28 -20.23
C PRO A 369 8.58 18.98 -18.89
N VAL A 370 7.82 20.06 -18.70
CA VAL A 370 7.84 20.83 -17.46
C VAL A 370 6.72 20.35 -16.55
N ILE A 371 7.02 19.99 -15.31
CA ILE A 371 6.06 19.74 -14.23
C ILE A 371 6.05 20.95 -13.31
N ASN A 372 4.93 21.66 -13.30
CA ASN A 372 4.70 22.83 -12.46
C ASN A 372 4.12 22.39 -11.11
N GLY A 373 4.89 22.55 -10.04
CA GLY A 373 4.49 22.11 -8.70
C GLY A 373 3.35 22.96 -8.13
N ALA A 374 2.10 22.48 -8.18
CA ALA A 374 0.94 23.27 -7.80
C ALA A 374 -0.10 22.62 -6.86
N GLY A 375 -0.04 21.31 -6.61
CA GLY A 375 -1.13 20.69 -5.84
C GLY A 375 -1.05 19.21 -5.55
N ALA A 376 0.10 18.53 -5.66
CA ALA A 376 0.23 17.20 -5.05
C ALA A 376 0.21 17.37 -3.53
N LEU A 377 -0.95 17.19 -2.93
CA LEU A 377 -1.16 17.33 -1.49
C LEU A 377 -0.76 16.03 -0.80
N PHE A 378 0.48 15.97 -0.33
CA PHE A 378 0.88 14.92 0.60
C PHE A 378 0.33 15.26 2.00
N GLU A 379 -0.71 14.55 2.46
CA GLU A 379 -1.19 14.60 3.85
C GLU A 379 -0.81 13.32 4.60
N LEU A 380 0.47 13.17 4.92
CA LEU A 380 0.94 12.05 5.75
C LEU A 380 1.55 12.55 7.06
N ASN A 381 1.04 12.05 8.19
CA ASN A 381 1.60 12.29 9.53
C ASN A 381 1.80 13.78 9.89
N GLY A 382 0.94 14.68 9.39
CA GLY A 382 1.03 16.12 9.65
C GLY A 382 2.04 16.87 8.78
N PHE A 383 2.62 16.21 7.77
CA PHE A 383 3.22 16.88 6.62
C PHE A 383 2.11 17.38 5.70
N ALA A 384 2.21 18.62 5.24
CA ALA A 384 1.30 19.21 4.26
C ALA A 384 2.13 20.12 3.38
N GLY A 385 2.46 19.64 2.18
CA GLY A 385 3.31 20.35 1.25
C GLY A 385 2.96 19.97 -0.19
N ASN A 386 3.03 20.94 -1.09
CA ASN A 386 2.84 20.75 -2.52
C ASN A 386 4.14 20.23 -3.13
N CYS A 387 4.12 19.01 -3.66
CA CYS A 387 5.27 18.45 -4.40
C CYS A 387 5.04 18.52 -5.91
N GLY A 388 6.13 18.49 -6.69
CA GLY A 388 6.04 18.27 -8.13
C GLY A 388 5.71 16.81 -8.46
N LEU A 389 6.34 15.87 -7.74
CA LEU A 389 6.13 14.43 -7.82
C LEU A 389 6.35 13.79 -6.45
N ILE A 390 5.52 12.82 -6.10
CA ILE A 390 5.66 11.99 -4.90
C ILE A 390 5.81 10.53 -5.32
N LEU A 391 6.82 9.85 -4.77
CA LEU A 391 7.10 8.44 -4.98
C LEU A 391 7.12 7.73 -3.63
N THR A 392 6.06 6.97 -3.34
CA THR A 392 5.80 6.35 -2.05
C THR A 392 5.88 4.82 -2.16
N ALA A 393 6.70 4.14 -1.36
CA ALA A 393 6.82 2.67 -1.36
C ALA A 393 7.09 2.00 -2.74
N VAL A 394 7.61 2.75 -3.71
CA VAL A 394 7.89 2.26 -5.07
C VAL A 394 9.29 1.65 -5.21
N ALA A 395 9.44 0.76 -6.18
CA ALA A 395 10.73 0.17 -6.57
C ALA A 395 10.84 -0.12 -8.07
N ASN A 396 12.08 -0.30 -8.55
CA ASN A 396 12.39 -0.58 -9.96
C ASN A 396 11.83 0.48 -10.93
N ILE A 397 11.77 1.73 -10.46
CA ILE A 397 11.24 2.88 -11.18
C ILE A 397 12.35 3.88 -11.50
N THR A 398 12.33 4.39 -12.72
CA THR A 398 13.23 5.45 -13.20
C THR A 398 12.41 6.63 -13.69
N PHE A 399 12.79 7.83 -13.25
CA PHE A 399 12.22 9.10 -13.70
C PHE A 399 13.32 9.97 -14.31
N GLU A 400 13.19 10.31 -15.60
CA GLU A 400 14.28 10.97 -16.33
C GLU A 400 13.89 12.05 -17.35
N GLY A 401 14.69 13.11 -17.44
CA GLY A 401 14.59 14.12 -18.51
C GLY A 401 13.55 15.21 -18.29
N PHE A 402 13.03 15.37 -17.08
CA PHE A 402 11.97 16.36 -16.79
C PHE A 402 12.55 17.66 -16.24
N GLU A 403 11.80 18.75 -16.46
CA GLU A 403 11.98 20.01 -15.74
C GLU A 403 10.92 20.10 -14.64
N PHE A 404 11.32 20.34 -13.40
CA PHE A 404 10.44 20.59 -12.28
C PHE A 404 10.61 22.06 -11.89
N SER A 405 9.56 22.84 -12.12
CA SER A 405 9.53 24.27 -11.84
C SER A 405 8.39 24.56 -10.89
N ALA A 406 8.65 25.01 -9.65
CA ALA A 406 7.57 25.47 -8.76
C ALA A 406 7.27 26.97 -8.94
N GLY A 407 7.46 27.45 -10.18
CA GLY A 407 7.43 28.84 -10.59
C GLY A 407 6.06 29.52 -10.44
N GLY A 408 5.71 29.85 -9.19
CA GLY A 408 4.77 30.93 -8.88
C GLY A 408 3.59 30.53 -7.99
N ILE A 409 3.83 30.09 -6.75
CA ILE A 409 2.75 29.89 -5.78
C ILE A 409 3.14 30.43 -4.40
N ALA A 410 2.14 31.02 -3.74
CA ALA A 410 2.15 31.30 -2.32
C ALA A 410 2.64 30.07 -1.51
N ALA A 411 3.30 30.35 -0.38
CA ALA A 411 3.79 29.40 0.62
C ALA A 411 3.19 27.98 0.58
N GLY A 412 4.05 26.94 0.51
CA GLY A 412 3.63 25.56 0.76
C GLY A 412 4.23 24.45 -0.11
N CYS A 413 5.13 24.69 -1.07
CA CYS A 413 5.83 23.59 -1.77
C CYS A 413 7.07 23.14 -0.98
N ASP A 414 7.12 21.88 -0.56
CA ASP A 414 8.17 21.35 0.32
C ASP A 414 9.22 20.50 -0.41
N ALA A 415 8.94 20.01 -1.63
CA ALA A 415 9.96 19.43 -2.51
C ALA A 415 9.62 19.48 -4.00
N GLY A 416 10.62 19.53 -4.89
CA GLY A 416 10.42 19.28 -6.32
C GLY A 416 10.02 17.80 -6.55
N ILE A 417 10.82 16.89 -6.01
CA ILE A 417 10.54 15.45 -5.97
C ILE A 417 10.65 14.97 -4.52
N LEU A 418 9.60 14.31 -4.03
CA LEU A 418 9.58 13.61 -2.75
C LEU A 418 9.64 12.11 -2.99
N ILE A 419 10.55 11.42 -2.30
CA ILE A 419 10.62 9.96 -2.24
C ILE A 419 10.38 9.55 -0.81
N TRP A 420 9.34 8.77 -0.58
CA TRP A 420 8.93 8.29 0.73
C TRP A 420 8.89 6.76 0.77
N GLN A 421 9.55 6.16 1.75
CA GLN A 421 9.72 4.71 1.81
C GLN A 421 9.43 4.22 3.25
N GLU A 422 8.54 3.23 3.43
CA GLU A 422 8.14 2.66 4.75
C GLU A 422 8.33 1.12 4.84
N GLU A 423 8.21 0.56 6.06
CA GLU A 423 8.88 -0.66 6.56
C GLU A 423 8.45 -2.02 5.98
N THR A 424 7.24 -2.20 5.45
CA THR A 424 6.67 -3.57 5.39
C THR A 424 6.71 -4.30 4.07
N ALA A 425 6.97 -3.64 2.95
CA ALA A 425 7.30 -4.27 1.68
C ALA A 425 7.80 -3.13 0.79
N ILE A 426 9.07 -3.19 0.41
CA ILE A 426 9.52 -2.52 -0.81
C ILE A 426 9.94 -3.69 -1.69
N PRO A 427 9.40 -3.84 -2.90
CA PRO A 427 9.89 -4.85 -3.83
C PRO A 427 11.38 -4.54 -4.02
N GLY A 428 12.29 -5.50 -3.81
CA GLY A 428 13.72 -5.22 -3.96
C GLY A 428 14.02 -4.53 -5.30
N GLY A 429 14.54 -3.31 -5.28
CA GLY A 429 14.81 -2.57 -6.52
C GLY A 429 15.10 -1.08 -6.33
N PRO A 430 15.92 -0.47 -7.19
CA PRO A 430 16.30 0.93 -7.07
C PRO A 430 15.17 1.87 -7.51
N VAL A 431 15.07 3.02 -6.83
CA VAL A 431 14.43 4.23 -7.37
C VAL A 431 15.54 5.07 -8.02
N THR A 432 15.37 5.46 -9.29
CA THR A 432 16.35 6.25 -10.04
C THR A 432 15.76 7.59 -10.46
N ILE A 433 16.37 8.68 -10.01
CA ILE A 433 16.06 10.04 -10.44
C ILE A 433 17.26 10.56 -11.22
N ARG A 434 17.09 10.75 -12.53
CA ARG A 434 18.22 11.17 -13.37
C ARG A 434 17.94 12.15 -14.48
N SER A 435 18.93 12.95 -14.84
CA SER A 435 18.83 13.91 -15.94
C SER A 435 17.64 14.86 -15.81
N ASN A 436 17.25 15.22 -14.58
CA ASN A 436 16.17 16.18 -14.33
C ASN A 436 16.73 17.56 -14.01
N GLN A 437 16.02 18.60 -14.46
CA GLN A 437 16.23 19.98 -14.04
C GLN A 437 15.22 20.30 -12.93
N ILE A 438 15.66 20.75 -11.76
CA ILE A 438 14.77 21.03 -10.62
C ILE A 438 15.08 22.42 -10.09
N HIS A 439 14.13 23.33 -10.18
CA HIS A 439 14.36 24.72 -9.83
C HIS A 439 13.11 25.49 -9.42
N ASP A 440 13.34 26.72 -8.95
CA ASP A 440 12.30 27.64 -8.48
C ASP A 440 11.38 27.02 -7.42
N VAL A 441 11.92 26.12 -6.59
CA VAL A 441 11.16 25.44 -5.52
C VAL A 441 11.03 26.37 -4.32
N GLY A 442 9.81 26.86 -4.07
CA GLY A 442 9.57 28.03 -3.20
C GLY A 442 10.01 27.94 -1.73
N SER A 443 9.68 26.89 -0.98
CA SER A 443 10.02 26.74 0.45
C SER A 443 10.61 25.37 0.83
N GLY A 444 11.08 24.62 -0.17
CA GLY A 444 11.37 23.19 -0.04
C GLY A 444 12.75 22.73 -0.52
N ASN A 445 12.92 21.40 -0.55
CA ASN A 445 14.07 20.69 -1.10
C ASN A 445 13.90 20.42 -2.60
N GLY A 446 14.97 20.12 -3.32
CA GLY A 446 14.87 19.81 -4.75
C GLY A 446 14.44 18.37 -4.88
N ILE A 447 15.26 17.53 -4.26
CA ILE A 447 14.98 16.12 -4.05
C ILE A 447 15.04 15.86 -2.54
N LEU A 448 13.94 15.39 -1.98
CA LEU A 448 13.83 14.93 -0.60
C LEU A 448 13.55 13.43 -0.60
N ALA A 449 14.44 12.63 -0.04
CA ALA A 449 14.22 11.19 0.14
C ALA A 449 14.21 10.83 1.63
N VAL A 450 13.12 10.24 2.09
CA VAL A 450 12.87 9.94 3.50
C VAL A 450 12.55 8.47 3.71
N TYR A 451 13.05 7.92 4.81
CA TYR A 451 12.77 6.56 5.25
C TYR A 451 12.49 6.54 6.75
N ASN A 452 11.25 6.24 7.14
CA ASN A 452 10.81 6.44 8.52
C ASN A 452 11.03 5.24 9.45
N PHE A 453 10.95 3.99 8.97
CA PHE A 453 10.98 2.81 9.84
C PHE A 453 11.67 1.62 9.13
N GLY A 454 12.76 1.04 9.70
CA GLY A 454 13.50 -0.11 9.12
C GLY A 454 15.00 0.10 8.75
N THR A 455 15.49 -0.57 7.68
CA THR A 455 16.92 -0.70 7.29
C THR A 455 17.53 0.50 6.53
N GLY A 456 16.74 1.50 6.13
CA GLY A 456 17.18 2.69 5.38
C GLY A 456 16.83 2.62 3.88
N LEU A 457 16.99 3.74 3.17
CA LEU A 457 16.79 3.81 1.71
C LEU A 457 17.77 2.85 1.04
N ASP A 458 17.31 1.93 0.19
CA ASP A 458 18.15 0.94 -0.48
C ASP A 458 18.13 1.15 -2.01
N GLY A 459 19.30 1.15 -2.63
CA GLY A 459 19.47 1.22 -4.08
C GLY A 459 19.09 2.55 -4.73
N LEU A 460 18.81 3.61 -3.97
CA LEU A 460 18.48 4.93 -4.53
C LEU A 460 19.63 5.47 -5.41
N VAL A 461 19.30 5.91 -6.62
CA VAL A 461 20.24 6.55 -7.55
C VAL A 461 19.75 7.95 -7.87
N ILE A 462 20.55 8.96 -7.51
CA ILE A 462 20.35 10.36 -7.91
C ILE A 462 21.52 10.74 -8.81
N GLU A 463 21.29 10.84 -10.11
CA GLU A 463 22.35 10.94 -11.13
C GLU A 463 22.08 12.04 -12.17
N ASN A 464 23.08 12.80 -12.61
CA ASN A 464 22.93 13.77 -13.72
C ASN A 464 21.86 14.85 -13.54
N ASN A 465 21.42 15.18 -12.32
CA ASN A 465 20.40 16.21 -12.14
C ASN A 465 21.04 17.61 -12.02
N MET A 466 20.37 18.63 -12.56
CA MET A 466 20.69 20.04 -12.35
C MET A 466 19.69 20.66 -11.38
N LEU A 467 20.18 21.26 -10.29
CA LEU A 467 19.34 21.86 -9.26
C LEU A 467 19.76 23.32 -9.00
N TRP A 468 18.82 24.27 -9.06
CA TRP A 468 19.07 25.69 -8.73
C TRP A 468 17.85 26.39 -8.13
N ASP A 469 18.02 27.63 -7.65
CA ASP A 469 16.94 28.50 -7.15
C ASP A 469 15.92 27.83 -6.22
N MET A 470 16.46 27.31 -5.12
CA MET A 470 15.73 26.58 -4.09
C MET A 470 15.53 27.45 -2.84
N GLY A 471 14.29 27.60 -2.38
CA GLY A 471 13.96 28.22 -1.10
C GLY A 471 14.11 27.25 0.05
N LEU A 472 15.35 27.00 0.46
CA LEU A 472 15.73 26.03 1.50
C LEU A 472 15.24 26.47 2.90
N THR A 473 13.94 26.32 3.16
CA THR A 473 13.31 26.68 4.44
C THR A 473 13.50 25.57 5.46
N ILE A 474 13.45 25.96 6.75
CA ILE A 474 13.42 25.05 7.88
C ILE A 474 12.07 24.29 7.86
N GLY A 475 12.02 23.13 7.20
CA GLY A 475 10.92 22.19 7.38
C GLY A 475 11.00 21.56 8.77
N THR A 476 10.02 21.82 9.64
CA THR A 476 9.92 21.13 10.94
C THR A 476 9.06 19.88 10.78
N PHE A 477 9.63 18.71 11.06
CA PHE A 477 8.85 17.49 11.23
C PHE A 477 7.96 17.62 12.47
N ALA A 478 6.64 17.55 12.31
CA ALA A 478 5.68 17.56 13.41
C ALA A 478 5.65 16.19 14.12
N GLY A 479 6.79 15.76 14.66
CA GLY A 479 6.92 14.40 15.21
C GLY A 479 8.28 14.09 15.84
N GLY A 480 8.76 14.92 16.76
CA GLY A 480 9.61 14.44 17.86
C GLY A 480 11.15 14.54 17.76
N ALA A 481 11.74 14.93 16.62
CA ALA A 481 13.16 15.29 16.57
C ALA A 481 13.31 16.61 15.81
N GLY A 482 13.92 17.62 16.42
CA GLY A 482 14.13 18.95 15.81
C GLY A 482 15.15 18.97 14.66
N ASP A 483 15.20 17.91 13.85
CA ASP A 483 16.08 17.80 12.69
C ASP A 483 15.44 18.51 11.49
N LEU A 484 16.19 19.45 10.90
CA LEU A 484 15.71 20.37 9.87
C LEU A 484 16.21 19.92 8.49
N PHE A 485 15.30 19.73 7.53
CA PHE A 485 15.63 19.42 6.13
C PHE A 485 15.97 20.73 5.38
N THR A 486 17.21 20.90 4.95
CA THR A 486 17.77 22.16 4.45
C THR A 486 18.70 22.00 3.24
N GLY A 487 18.81 20.80 2.68
CA GLY A 487 19.64 20.51 1.50
C GLY A 487 18.86 20.61 0.19
N ALA A 488 19.51 21.02 -0.91
CA ALA A 488 18.89 20.89 -2.24
C ALA A 488 18.64 19.42 -2.60
N ILE A 489 19.60 18.54 -2.27
CA ILE A 489 19.40 17.09 -2.17
C ILE A 489 19.44 16.71 -0.69
N CYS A 490 18.38 16.10 -0.17
CA CYS A 490 18.30 15.72 1.23
C CYS A 490 17.90 14.25 1.38
N LEU A 491 18.73 13.47 2.07
CA LEU A 491 18.50 12.05 2.33
C LEU A 491 18.36 11.78 3.83
N TRP A 492 17.38 11.00 4.24
CA TRP A 492 17.24 10.49 5.59
C TRP A 492 17.51 8.97 5.60
N ARG A 493 18.56 8.56 6.29
CA ARG A 493 19.02 7.16 6.47
C ARG A 493 19.32 6.42 5.15
N PRO A 494 20.16 6.96 4.25
CA PRO A 494 20.59 6.21 3.07
C PRO A 494 21.48 5.00 3.43
N THR A 495 21.38 3.90 2.69
CA THR A 495 22.27 2.74 2.83
C THR A 495 23.50 2.84 1.91
N ALA A 496 24.44 1.90 2.07
CA ALA A 496 25.67 1.81 1.30
C ALA A 496 25.46 1.43 -0.18
N THR A 497 24.23 1.13 -0.60
CA THR A 497 23.88 0.84 -2.00
C THR A 497 23.37 2.09 -2.72
N CYS A 498 23.06 3.17 -1.98
CA CYS A 498 22.61 4.43 -2.54
C CYS A 498 23.77 5.20 -3.21
N SER A 499 23.47 5.95 -4.27
CA SER A 499 24.44 6.77 -4.98
C SER A 499 23.89 8.16 -5.30
N VAL A 500 24.72 9.18 -5.09
CA VAL A 500 24.48 10.57 -5.49
C VAL A 500 25.69 11.00 -6.32
N ARG A 501 25.56 11.02 -7.65
CA ARG A 501 26.72 11.22 -8.54
C ARG A 501 26.39 12.06 -9.76
N HIS A 502 27.39 12.75 -10.30
CA HIS A 502 27.21 13.61 -11.48
C HIS A 502 26.08 14.64 -11.36
N ASN A 503 25.69 15.07 -10.15
CA ASN A 503 24.69 16.14 -10.02
C ASN A 503 25.39 17.51 -10.05
N SER A 504 24.75 18.51 -10.65
CA SER A 504 25.17 19.92 -10.59
C SER A 504 24.19 20.69 -9.72
N VAL A 505 24.62 21.08 -8.52
CA VAL A 505 23.78 21.80 -7.56
C VAL A 505 24.30 23.22 -7.38
N PHE A 506 23.46 24.20 -7.69
CA PHE A 506 23.72 25.62 -7.52
C PHE A 506 22.86 26.19 -6.38
N ALA A 507 23.41 26.21 -5.18
CA ALA A 507 22.73 26.70 -3.98
C ALA A 507 23.13 28.16 -3.67
N THR A 508 22.13 29.05 -3.64
CA THR A 508 22.30 30.47 -3.28
C THR A 508 21.18 30.94 -2.37
N ASN A 509 21.26 32.17 -1.87
CA ASN A 509 20.28 32.79 -0.97
C ASN A 509 19.12 33.49 -1.72
N THR A 510 18.74 33.02 -2.91
CA THR A 510 17.81 33.71 -3.81
C THR A 510 16.35 33.73 -3.34
N PHE A 511 15.98 32.90 -2.35
CA PHE A 511 14.65 32.87 -1.74
C PHE A 511 14.75 33.00 -0.20
N PHE A 512 14.18 34.08 0.33
CA PHE A 512 14.08 34.43 1.76
C PHE A 512 15.40 34.75 2.50
N ALA A 513 15.54 36.02 2.92
CA ALA A 513 16.67 36.47 3.71
C ALA A 513 16.70 35.83 5.11
N GLY A 514 17.76 35.07 5.41
CA GLY A 514 18.05 34.57 6.77
C GLY A 514 18.00 33.05 6.97
N GLN A 515 17.82 32.26 5.92
CA GLN A 515 17.81 30.79 5.99
C GLN A 515 19.21 30.16 5.85
N THR A 516 19.41 28.96 6.43
CA THR A 516 20.69 28.22 6.43
C THR A 516 20.58 26.92 5.62
N GLY A 517 20.80 26.97 4.30
CA GLY A 517 20.73 25.82 3.39
C GLY A 517 22.08 25.13 3.11
N CYS A 518 22.07 24.06 2.30
CA CYS A 518 23.28 23.42 1.76
C CYS A 518 22.99 22.73 0.42
N CYS A 519 24.02 22.30 -0.32
CA CYS A 519 23.82 21.58 -1.58
C CYS A 519 23.33 20.15 -1.33
N TYR A 520 23.91 19.49 -0.33
CA TYR A 520 23.59 18.12 0.03
C TYR A 520 23.45 17.98 1.55
N GLN A 521 22.47 17.20 2.00
CA GLN A 521 22.27 16.87 3.40
C GLN A 521 22.00 15.38 3.61
N ASN A 522 22.70 14.78 4.57
CA ASN A 522 22.43 13.43 5.07
C ASN A 522 21.99 13.48 6.53
N LEU A 523 20.85 12.85 6.85
CA LEU A 523 20.21 12.80 8.16
C LEU A 523 20.03 11.35 8.66
N GLY A 524 20.06 11.16 9.98
CA GLY A 524 19.58 9.95 10.64
C GLY A 524 20.61 8.83 10.87
N GLY A 525 20.85 8.50 12.15
CA GLY A 525 20.96 7.12 12.65
C GLY A 525 21.97 6.14 12.03
N GLY A 526 23.26 6.49 11.86
CA GLY A 526 24.33 5.49 11.67
C GLY A 526 24.47 4.87 10.27
N ALA A 527 23.63 5.25 9.31
CA ALA A 527 23.72 4.76 7.93
C ALA A 527 24.65 5.65 7.08
N ALA A 528 25.40 5.04 6.17
CA ALA A 528 26.36 5.72 5.28
C ALA A 528 25.84 5.64 3.84
N LEU A 529 25.81 6.78 3.14
CA LEU A 529 25.63 6.80 1.69
C LEU A 529 26.71 5.94 1.02
N GLY A 530 26.34 5.13 0.02
CA GLY A 530 27.28 4.31 -0.73
C GLY A 530 28.32 5.13 -1.47
N ASP A 531 27.87 5.91 -2.43
CA ASP A 531 28.71 6.68 -3.36
C ASP A 531 28.28 8.15 -3.44
N MET A 532 29.24 9.05 -3.24
CA MET A 532 29.09 10.48 -3.51
C MET A 532 30.25 10.98 -4.38
N SER A 533 30.23 10.65 -5.66
CA SER A 533 31.34 10.94 -6.59
C SER A 533 30.91 11.83 -7.75
N TYR A 534 31.87 12.54 -8.32
CA TYR A 534 31.69 13.28 -9.59
C TYR A 534 30.64 14.38 -9.56
N ASN A 535 30.21 14.87 -8.40
CA ASN A 535 29.22 15.95 -8.31
C ASN A 535 29.88 17.33 -8.43
N VAL A 536 29.12 18.33 -8.87
CA VAL A 536 29.45 19.75 -8.75
C VAL A 536 28.53 20.38 -7.71
N PHE A 537 29.10 20.78 -6.58
CA PHE A 537 28.39 21.46 -5.50
C PHE A 537 28.86 22.91 -5.38
N TYR A 538 28.07 23.82 -5.94
CA TYR A 538 28.26 25.25 -5.83
C TYR A 538 27.39 25.79 -4.68
N ASN A 539 28.01 26.34 -3.65
CA ASN A 539 27.34 26.97 -2.52
C ASN A 539 27.81 28.40 -2.31
N ALA A 540 26.99 29.38 -2.66
CA ALA A 540 27.22 30.80 -2.35
C ALA A 540 26.42 31.30 -1.13
N ILE A 541 25.81 30.40 -0.35
CA ILE A 541 25.11 30.76 0.88
C ILE A 541 26.14 31.19 1.94
N SER A 542 25.95 32.38 2.50
CA SER A 542 26.83 32.91 3.56
C SER A 542 26.65 32.12 4.86
N ASN A 543 27.76 31.75 5.52
CA ASN A 543 27.78 31.04 6.81
C ASN A 543 27.09 29.66 6.82
N ALA A 544 26.89 29.04 5.67
CA ALA A 544 26.33 27.70 5.58
C ALA A 544 27.33 26.71 4.98
N PRO A 545 27.31 25.44 5.42
CA PRO A 545 28.18 24.42 4.84
C PRO A 545 27.68 23.98 3.46
N CYS A 546 28.60 23.60 2.56
CA CYS A 546 28.27 23.03 1.26
C CYS A 546 27.58 21.65 1.40
N ILE A 547 28.08 20.83 2.32
CA ILE A 547 27.51 19.54 2.70
C ILE A 547 27.15 19.55 4.19
N LYS A 548 25.95 19.08 4.54
CA LYS A 548 25.59 18.76 5.94
C LYS A 548 25.52 17.24 6.15
N ILE A 549 26.22 16.76 7.16
CA ILE A 549 26.13 15.39 7.65
C ILE A 549 25.86 15.55 9.15
N ASN A 550 24.58 15.62 9.53
CA ASN A 550 24.20 16.02 10.89
C ASN A 550 24.69 15.03 11.95
N ILE A 551 25.82 15.33 12.60
CA ILE A 551 26.29 14.63 13.79
C ILE A 551 25.38 15.04 14.96
N GLY A 552 24.31 14.29 15.19
CA GLY A 552 23.31 14.57 16.22
C GLY A 552 23.91 14.84 17.60
N THR A 553 23.34 15.81 18.32
CA THR A 553 23.70 16.13 19.71
C THR A 553 22.88 15.35 20.75
N THR A 554 21.94 14.47 20.36
CA THR A 554 21.23 13.59 21.31
C THR A 554 20.73 12.29 20.67
N ALA A 555 21.10 11.16 21.28
CA ALA A 555 20.42 9.85 21.31
C ALA A 555 20.24 8.97 20.05
N SER A 556 20.66 9.37 18.84
CA SER A 556 20.73 8.47 17.66
C SER A 556 22.18 8.35 17.17
N PRO A 557 22.68 7.16 16.75
CA PRO A 557 24.05 7.06 16.22
C PRO A 557 24.21 8.03 15.05
N ASN A 558 25.27 8.82 15.05
CA ASN A 558 25.51 9.86 14.05
C ASN A 558 25.51 9.26 12.62
N PRO A 559 24.95 9.95 11.60
CA PRO A 559 25.11 9.56 10.21
C PRO A 559 26.59 9.46 9.87
N ALA A 560 26.95 8.40 9.15
CA ALA A 560 28.32 8.13 8.75
C ALA A 560 28.64 8.87 7.43
N PRO A 561 29.90 9.29 7.21
CA PRO A 561 30.32 9.83 5.92
C PRO A 561 30.07 8.78 4.81
N PRO A 562 29.97 9.22 3.54
CA PRO A 562 29.84 8.29 2.42
C PRO A 562 30.94 7.22 2.44
N THR A 563 30.62 5.99 2.01
CA THR A 563 31.59 4.88 1.97
C THR A 563 32.55 4.97 0.79
N ALA A 564 32.13 5.68 -0.26
CA ALA A 564 32.90 6.07 -1.43
C ALA A 564 32.56 7.53 -1.78
N GLY A 565 33.52 8.23 -2.38
CA GLY A 565 33.31 9.59 -2.86
C GLY A 565 34.62 10.18 -3.32
N ASP A 566 34.76 10.43 -4.62
CA ASP A 566 35.97 11.03 -5.20
C ASP A 566 35.59 11.98 -6.33
N ARG A 567 36.49 12.91 -6.66
CA ARG A 567 36.38 13.80 -7.84
C ARG A 567 35.12 14.67 -7.85
N ASN A 568 34.65 15.10 -6.69
CA ASN A 568 33.64 16.14 -6.60
C ASN A 568 34.30 17.52 -6.78
N VAL A 569 33.56 18.44 -7.40
CA VAL A 569 33.90 19.86 -7.50
C VAL A 569 33.09 20.61 -6.46
N PHE A 570 33.77 21.12 -5.46
CA PHE A 570 33.16 22.01 -4.49
C PHE A 570 33.47 23.47 -4.82
N TRP A 571 32.52 24.36 -4.57
CA TRP A 571 32.79 25.79 -4.56
C TRP A 571 32.02 26.46 -3.43
N TYR A 572 32.75 26.92 -2.41
CA TYR A 572 32.16 27.53 -1.20
C TYR A 572 32.96 28.79 -0.77
N PRO A 573 32.99 29.85 -1.60
CA PRO A 573 33.90 30.99 -1.40
C PRO A 573 33.67 31.77 -0.09
N SER A 574 32.45 31.72 0.45
CA SER A 574 32.04 32.37 1.70
C SER A 574 31.57 31.39 2.79
N GLY A 575 31.75 30.08 2.57
CA GLY A 575 31.10 29.02 3.34
C GLY A 575 32.06 28.04 4.00
N ILE A 576 31.49 27.04 4.66
CA ILE A 576 32.20 25.89 5.24
C ILE A 576 32.06 24.72 4.26
N MET A 577 33.06 23.84 4.16
CA MET A 577 32.96 22.66 3.29
C MET A 577 31.87 21.70 3.78
N SER A 578 31.99 21.25 5.04
CA SER A 578 30.97 20.48 5.75
C SER A 578 30.95 20.84 7.24
N ASP A 579 29.81 20.63 7.88
CA ASP A 579 29.63 20.63 9.34
C ASP A 579 30.54 19.63 10.08
N VAL A 580 30.93 18.54 9.43
CA VAL A 580 31.88 17.53 9.93
C VAL A 580 33.29 17.80 9.43
N PHE A 581 33.43 18.04 8.13
CA PHE A 581 34.71 18.25 7.46
C PHE A 581 34.86 19.72 7.13
N THR A 582 35.46 20.49 8.04
CA THR A 582 35.52 21.95 7.93
C THR A 582 36.41 22.46 6.79
N SER A 583 37.13 21.59 6.07
CA SER A 583 37.95 21.93 4.91
C SER A 583 37.98 20.78 3.89
N LEU A 584 38.27 21.08 2.62
CA LEU A 584 38.51 20.04 1.60
C LEU A 584 39.63 19.07 2.00
N THR A 585 40.71 19.56 2.62
CA THR A 585 41.80 18.71 3.07
C THR A 585 41.34 17.72 4.15
N ASN A 586 40.43 18.15 5.04
CA ASN A 586 39.85 17.26 6.04
C ASN A 586 38.99 16.20 5.35
N TRP A 587 38.15 16.58 4.39
CA TRP A 587 37.35 15.65 3.60
C TRP A 587 38.23 14.58 2.94
N GLN A 588 39.24 15.01 2.18
CA GLN A 588 40.17 14.11 1.47
C GLN A 588 40.93 13.15 2.40
N SER A 589 41.33 13.63 3.57
CA SER A 589 42.09 12.82 4.53
C SER A 589 41.24 11.96 5.47
N SER A 590 39.94 12.25 5.61
CA SER A 590 39.13 11.79 6.74
C SER A 590 38.86 10.28 6.83
N LEU A 591 38.96 9.54 5.73
CA LEU A 591 38.88 8.07 5.70
C LEU A 591 39.70 7.46 4.53
N GLY A 592 40.53 8.28 3.86
CA GLY A 592 41.20 7.89 2.61
C GLY A 592 40.25 7.65 1.43
N ILE A 593 39.01 8.16 1.53
CA ILE A 593 37.92 7.92 0.57
C ILE A 593 38.06 8.82 -0.67
N ASP A 594 38.64 10.00 -0.51
CA ASP A 594 38.71 11.02 -1.56
C ASP A 594 40.13 11.55 -1.71
N ALA A 595 40.72 11.44 -2.90
CA ALA A 595 42.06 11.97 -3.18
C ALA A 595 42.06 13.08 -4.24
N ASN A 596 40.95 13.26 -4.96
CA ASN A 596 40.93 14.02 -6.20
C ASN A 596 39.80 15.06 -6.28
N SER A 597 38.93 15.18 -5.27
CA SER A 597 37.99 16.31 -5.22
C SER A 597 38.72 17.65 -5.16
N ILE A 598 38.11 18.69 -5.72
CA ILE A 598 38.70 20.02 -5.82
C ILE A 598 37.78 21.08 -5.21
N ASN A 599 38.36 22.21 -4.78
CA ASN A 599 37.59 23.39 -4.41
C ASN A 599 37.85 24.49 -5.45
N GLN A 600 37.04 24.50 -6.50
CA GLN A 600 37.21 25.38 -7.66
C GLN A 600 35.85 25.80 -8.19
N ASN A 601 35.76 27.03 -8.68
CA ASN A 601 34.55 27.51 -9.31
C ASN A 601 34.29 26.64 -10.56
N PRO A 602 33.11 26.01 -10.70
CA PRO A 602 32.78 25.21 -11.87
C PRO A 602 32.62 26.03 -13.15
N VAL A 603 32.55 27.36 -13.07
CA VAL A 603 32.43 28.26 -14.24
C VAL A 603 31.25 27.88 -15.13
N PHE A 604 30.04 28.04 -14.62
CA PHE A 604 28.81 27.84 -15.37
C PHE A 604 28.58 28.95 -16.42
N THR A 605 27.85 28.63 -17.49
CA THR A 605 27.45 29.56 -18.55
C THR A 605 26.71 30.78 -17.99
N SER A 606 25.73 30.55 -17.11
CA SER A 606 25.00 31.61 -16.42
C SER A 606 24.67 31.21 -14.98
N SER A 607 25.22 31.98 -14.03
CA SER A 607 24.94 31.85 -12.58
C SER A 607 23.93 32.89 -12.08
N THR A 608 23.17 33.47 -13.01
CA THR A 608 22.11 34.46 -12.75
C THR A 608 20.95 34.19 -13.71
N ALA A 609 19.71 34.47 -13.32
CA ALA A 609 18.56 34.28 -14.20
C ALA A 609 18.72 34.98 -15.58
N PRO A 610 18.43 34.31 -16.71
CA PRO A 610 18.12 32.88 -16.82
C PRO A 610 19.36 32.02 -16.51
N PHE A 611 19.19 31.06 -15.61
CA PHE A 611 20.27 30.16 -15.20
C PHE A 611 20.62 29.18 -16.30
N ASP A 612 21.89 28.84 -16.37
CA ASP A 612 22.43 27.86 -17.30
C ASP A 612 23.67 27.26 -16.63
N LEU A 613 23.50 26.04 -16.10
CA LEU A 613 24.52 25.33 -15.35
C LEU A 613 25.44 24.47 -16.22
N HIS A 614 25.43 24.65 -17.54
CA HIS A 614 26.43 24.03 -18.41
C HIS A 614 27.82 24.61 -18.13
N LEU A 615 28.84 23.78 -18.27
CA LEU A 615 30.24 24.10 -18.04
C LEU A 615 30.78 24.98 -19.17
N GLN A 616 31.66 25.91 -18.81
CA GLN A 616 32.44 26.70 -19.76
C GLN A 616 33.84 26.09 -19.97
N PRO A 617 34.53 26.36 -21.09
CA PRO A 617 35.83 25.74 -21.40
C PRO A 617 36.94 25.95 -20.37
N SER A 618 36.82 26.93 -19.47
CA SER A 618 37.78 27.15 -18.37
C SER A 618 37.42 26.40 -17.08
N SER A 619 36.35 25.62 -17.08
CA SER A 619 35.92 24.84 -15.92
C SER A 619 36.97 23.80 -15.57
N GLN A 620 37.19 23.63 -14.27
CA GLN A 620 38.04 22.56 -13.75
C GLN A 620 37.25 21.28 -13.43
N ALA A 621 35.94 21.28 -13.70
CA ALA A 621 35.12 20.08 -13.68
C ALA A 621 35.35 19.21 -14.93
N ILE A 622 35.89 19.82 -15.99
CA ILE A 622 36.18 19.14 -17.27
C ILE A 622 37.24 18.07 -17.08
N ASP A 623 37.01 16.88 -17.65
CA ASP A 623 37.86 15.69 -17.61
C ASP A 623 38.16 15.17 -16.19
N LEU A 624 37.39 15.60 -15.18
CA LEU A 624 37.68 15.29 -13.79
C LEU A 624 37.14 13.92 -13.36
N ALA A 625 36.06 13.41 -13.96
CA ALA A 625 35.37 12.18 -13.55
C ALA A 625 35.97 10.89 -14.17
N VAL A 626 37.30 10.77 -14.16
CA VAL A 626 37.99 9.55 -14.63
C VAL A 626 37.52 8.33 -13.85
N GLY A 627 37.04 7.32 -14.58
CA GLY A 627 36.53 6.07 -14.01
C GLY A 627 35.00 6.01 -13.88
N SER A 628 34.29 7.10 -14.18
CA SER A 628 32.83 7.06 -14.34
C SER A 628 32.42 6.11 -15.47
N THR A 629 31.29 5.43 -15.26
CA THR A 629 30.65 4.55 -16.25
C THR A 629 29.31 5.11 -16.75
N VAL A 630 28.96 6.34 -16.34
CA VAL A 630 27.73 7.01 -16.79
C VAL A 630 27.90 7.36 -18.26
N ALA A 631 26.94 6.93 -19.10
CA ALA A 631 27.09 6.97 -20.56
C ALA A 631 26.68 8.31 -21.19
N THR A 632 25.69 8.97 -20.61
CA THR A 632 25.13 10.25 -21.10
C THR A 632 25.04 11.27 -19.98
N ASP A 633 24.99 12.54 -20.35
CA ASP A 633 24.80 13.66 -19.44
C ASP A 633 23.31 14.08 -19.35
N ILE A 634 23.04 15.29 -18.85
CA ILE A 634 21.67 15.80 -18.70
C ILE A 634 20.98 16.09 -20.03
N ASP A 635 21.73 16.48 -21.07
CA ASP A 635 21.18 16.83 -22.39
C ASP A 635 21.08 15.62 -23.33
N GLY A 636 21.55 14.46 -22.85
CA GLY A 636 21.60 13.22 -23.61
C GLY A 636 22.84 13.07 -24.48
N ASP A 637 23.81 13.96 -24.32
CA ASP A 637 25.11 13.88 -24.98
C ASP A 637 25.96 12.78 -24.35
N ALA A 638 26.79 12.13 -25.17
CA ALA A 638 27.64 11.04 -24.71
C ALA A 638 28.80 11.59 -23.87
N ARG A 639 29.08 11.01 -22.69
CA ARG A 639 30.20 11.42 -21.81
C ARG A 639 31.60 10.96 -22.26
N SER A 640 31.82 10.97 -23.58
CA SER A 640 33.05 10.54 -24.22
C SER A 640 33.82 11.70 -24.85
N PHE A 641 33.42 12.93 -24.54
CA PHE A 641 34.12 14.12 -24.99
C PHE A 641 35.31 14.38 -24.07
N GLY A 642 36.43 14.84 -24.64
CA GLY A 642 37.66 15.01 -23.87
C GLY A 642 38.41 13.71 -23.55
N ALA A 643 39.23 13.77 -22.51
CA ALA A 643 40.05 12.66 -22.01
C ALA A 643 39.31 11.78 -20.98
N ALA A 644 38.27 12.30 -20.33
CA ALA A 644 37.42 11.59 -19.38
C ALA A 644 36.07 12.32 -19.22
N PRO A 645 35.03 11.66 -18.68
CA PRO A 645 33.79 12.34 -18.32
C PRO A 645 34.02 13.54 -17.41
N ASP A 646 33.15 14.52 -17.51
CA ASP A 646 33.14 15.70 -16.67
C ASP A 646 32.45 15.42 -15.32
N SER A 647 32.88 16.14 -14.29
CA SER A 647 32.14 16.15 -13.02
C SER A 647 30.95 17.11 -13.13
N GLY A 648 29.82 16.71 -12.54
CA GLY A 648 28.55 17.41 -12.67
C GLY A 648 27.65 16.79 -13.73
N ALA A 649 26.50 17.43 -13.92
CA ALA A 649 25.40 16.93 -14.75
C ALA A 649 25.61 17.11 -16.25
N ASP A 650 26.46 18.08 -16.63
CA ASP A 650 26.78 18.43 -18.01
C ASP A 650 28.11 17.79 -18.44
N GLU A 651 28.23 17.42 -19.71
CA GLU A 651 29.48 17.09 -20.38
C GLU A 651 29.85 18.22 -21.35
N TYR A 652 30.99 18.86 -21.13
CA TYR A 652 31.45 19.95 -21.97
C TYR A 652 31.86 19.44 -23.38
N ILE A 653 30.99 19.65 -24.36
CA ILE A 653 31.21 19.21 -25.75
C ILE A 653 32.08 20.14 -26.63
N GLY A 654 32.72 21.17 -26.08
CA GLY A 654 33.63 22.03 -26.86
C GLY A 654 32.99 23.28 -27.49
N GLY A 655 31.81 23.71 -27.04
CA GLY A 655 31.27 25.05 -27.29
C GLY A 655 29.74 25.14 -27.35
N GLY A 656 29.09 25.24 -26.18
CA GLY A 656 27.67 25.60 -26.00
C GLY A 656 26.64 24.64 -26.63
N PRO A 657 25.38 24.67 -26.21
CA PRO A 657 24.36 23.79 -26.78
C PRO A 657 24.27 24.02 -28.29
N SER A 658 24.24 22.93 -29.05
CA SER A 658 24.04 22.97 -30.50
C SER A 658 22.59 23.29 -30.87
N GLY A 659 22.02 24.34 -30.27
CA GLY A 659 20.91 25.08 -30.87
C GLY A 659 21.43 25.99 -31.99
N PRO A 660 20.66 26.23 -33.06
CA PRO A 660 21.05 27.18 -34.09
C PRO A 660 21.26 28.56 -33.44
N THR A 661 22.51 29.00 -33.32
CA THR A 661 22.81 30.35 -32.86
C THR A 661 22.43 31.31 -33.97
N VAL A 662 21.34 32.06 -33.79
CA VAL A 662 20.94 33.10 -34.73
C VAL A 662 21.64 34.39 -34.35
N ASN A 663 22.73 34.71 -35.05
CA ASN A 663 23.33 36.05 -34.98
C ASN A 663 22.47 37.04 -35.76
N ILE A 664 21.56 37.73 -35.07
CA ILE A 664 20.83 38.87 -35.65
C ILE A 664 21.73 40.11 -35.54
N SER A 665 22.28 40.56 -36.67
CA SER A 665 22.88 41.88 -36.75
C SER A 665 21.99 42.77 -37.62
N ALA A 666 21.53 43.88 -37.05
CA ALA A 666 20.91 44.96 -37.79
C ALA A 666 21.96 46.05 -37.96
N THR A 667 22.48 46.23 -39.17
CA THR A 667 23.22 47.44 -39.53
C THR A 667 22.20 48.48 -39.97
N ASP A 668 21.95 49.49 -39.13
CA ASP A 668 21.32 50.73 -39.57
C ASP A 668 22.38 51.54 -40.35
N PRO A 669 22.26 51.72 -41.67
CA PRO A 669 23.20 52.51 -42.44
C PRO A 669 23.10 54.03 -42.14
N THR A 670 22.19 54.46 -41.26
CA THR A 670 21.88 55.87 -41.00
C THR A 670 22.02 56.30 -39.54
N ALA A 671 22.99 55.74 -38.81
CA ALA A 671 23.34 56.11 -37.43
C ALA A 671 23.93 57.54 -37.26
N ALA A 672 23.37 58.53 -37.95
CA ALA A 672 23.47 59.93 -37.63
C ALA A 672 22.15 60.60 -38.03
N GLU A 673 21.21 60.75 -37.08
CA GLU A 673 20.33 61.92 -36.87
C GLU A 673 19.20 61.58 -35.87
N ALA A 674 18.76 62.59 -35.12
CA ALA A 674 17.78 62.47 -34.05
C ALA A 674 16.33 62.65 -34.56
N THR A 675 15.42 61.77 -34.10
CA THR A 675 13.93 61.86 -34.10
C THR A 675 13.16 61.68 -35.43
N PRO A 676 11.91 61.14 -35.38
CA PRO A 676 11.44 60.15 -36.35
C PRO A 676 10.31 60.63 -37.29
N ALA A 677 10.35 60.19 -38.55
CA ALA A 677 9.17 59.98 -39.40
C ALA A 677 9.54 59.18 -40.66
N ASN A 678 8.81 58.08 -40.91
CA ASN A 678 8.78 57.32 -42.18
C ASN A 678 10.12 57.00 -42.84
N GLN A 679 10.87 56.05 -42.26
CA GLN A 679 11.99 55.44 -42.96
C GLN A 679 11.55 54.18 -43.72
N THR A 680 11.52 54.25 -45.05
CA THR A 680 11.59 53.07 -45.92
C THR A 680 13.06 52.71 -46.12
N GLY A 681 13.54 51.70 -45.40
CA GLY A 681 14.89 51.16 -45.51
C GLY A 681 14.87 49.68 -45.87
N ALA A 682 15.82 49.23 -46.69
CA ALA A 682 16.05 47.81 -46.92
C ALA A 682 16.91 47.27 -45.77
N TYR A 683 16.31 46.46 -44.90
CA TYR A 683 17.03 45.72 -43.88
C TYR A 683 17.56 44.42 -44.50
N THR A 684 18.88 44.24 -44.50
CA THR A 684 19.49 42.98 -44.93
C THR A 684 19.68 42.10 -43.71
N ILE A 685 18.85 41.07 -43.57
CA ILE A 685 19.07 40.00 -42.60
C ILE A 685 19.89 38.92 -43.29
N THR A 686 21.13 38.74 -42.85
CA THR A 686 22.01 37.70 -43.41
C THR A 686 21.95 36.46 -42.53
N PHE A 687 21.54 35.34 -43.11
CA PHE A 687 21.59 34.03 -42.46
C PHE A 687 22.80 33.26 -43.00
N THR A 688 23.63 32.73 -42.11
CA THR A 688 24.73 31.83 -42.49
C THR A 688 24.61 30.56 -41.67
N PRO A 689 23.88 29.54 -42.14
CA PRO A 689 23.78 28.28 -41.43
C PRO A 689 25.12 27.54 -41.49
N THR A 690 25.54 26.96 -40.36
CA THR A 690 26.75 26.11 -40.28
C THR A 690 26.43 24.62 -40.46
N THR A 691 25.16 24.23 -40.53
CA THR A 691 24.67 22.84 -40.76
C THR A 691 23.37 22.81 -41.57
N THR A 692 22.95 21.62 -42.03
CA THR A 692 21.69 21.39 -42.77
C THR A 692 20.50 21.14 -41.84
N GLY A 693 19.48 22.01 -41.92
CA GLY A 693 18.19 21.89 -41.22
C GLY A 693 17.17 22.92 -41.77
N SER A 694 15.90 22.77 -41.40
CA SER A 694 14.84 23.73 -41.78
C SER A 694 14.66 24.78 -40.68
N ILE A 695 14.68 26.07 -41.04
CA ILE A 695 14.41 27.20 -40.13
C ILE A 695 13.07 27.81 -40.55
N THR A 696 12.11 27.92 -39.62
CA THR A 696 10.86 28.66 -39.84
C THR A 696 10.96 30.01 -39.15
N LEU A 697 10.81 31.10 -39.90
CA LEU A 697 10.85 32.47 -39.39
C LEU A 697 9.44 33.07 -39.45
N ASN A 698 8.83 33.31 -38.29
CA ASN A 698 7.57 34.04 -38.19
C ASN A 698 7.86 35.50 -37.85
N PHE A 699 7.57 36.42 -38.77
CA PHE A 699 7.65 37.85 -38.52
C PHE A 699 6.28 38.41 -38.22
N THR A 700 6.15 39.18 -37.14
CA THR A 700 4.97 40.02 -36.89
C THR A 700 5.42 41.47 -37.00
N MET A 701 4.98 42.19 -38.03
CA MET A 701 5.18 43.63 -38.12
C MET A 701 4.00 44.32 -37.44
N SER A 702 4.21 44.93 -36.28
CA SER A 702 3.23 45.82 -35.65
C SER A 702 3.56 47.27 -36.01
N GLY A 703 2.83 47.80 -36.99
CA GLY A 703 2.89 49.19 -37.38
C GLY A 703 1.75 49.50 -38.34
N THR A 704 1.04 50.60 -38.13
CA THR A 704 0.08 51.12 -39.11
C THR A 704 0.84 51.85 -40.20
N GLY A 705 0.93 51.26 -41.39
CA GLY A 705 1.54 51.87 -42.57
C GLY A 705 1.79 50.86 -43.67
#